data_AF-A0AAD5Q5R1-F1
#
_entry.id   AF-A0AAD5Q5R1-F1
#
_cell.length_a   1.000
_cell.length_b   1.000
_cell.length_c   1.000
_cell.angle_alpha   90.00
_cell.angle_beta   90.00
_cell.angle_gamma   90.00
#
_symmetry.space_group_name_H-M   'P 1'
#
loop_
_entity.id
_entity.type
_entity.pdbx_description
1 polymer ?
#
loop_
_entity_poly.entity_id
_entity_poly.type
_entity_poly.pdbx_seq_one_letter_code
_entity_poly.pdbx_strand_id
1 'polypeptide(L)'
;MAPRAVVVWFAGLALAARTASAADIIQHGARVTGENCLRIDPETQALSNYWCNGGTDQLFERNGQKLQVGDKCLEYFRDGSVKAVACRGAWEQLWRFTQSGTLMPIGYDLGGKCLEAGKERIDPATIQPCKAGNPAQIFQSSILLPMDGEVLRAGDRCLDFPGDKSAVSHPCHNSDNQLWHYTFDGELRTKGTLCLEHDGAGGPSVSVVACTGDKKQKWQVDEAASRVKPIEKSDKCLELGNPSKLAPCSSTSKAQAFDVGIILAARSRRLRRIHVQTPFVFKGENCVTGKRDSKSVFVDSCQPVSEQWWEYTGNKLFRLSGNVCWDVSLSDSRISVAECTGQANQQWNWDVKTGVITSVHPPAGAGKCVTFNTNNVGAYTDIWLSLQACTPGKPSDNQVFRPRELTKVPLPSVADAQHAFCGAGERRKDVAFLRDTLSFAKGDFKYFVPHNVDDPREAFHFYNSVVLESLSMVLNKPLQSRDFSEADVVSELLSFDNGKKALLELGEVMCQVHDRVGELRPKLREWFNLNSAPPAANNKLIGSVSFLRVATLNTLTSTLPADAVTIAAVSESLGKSINNFVDELLNDQDFDQLRKYANSDDLKAFLETTVAPLCAKQSKLLICAATHWRALATAHKQLEDEITKTTAAGSVVAQELFTADILSKADGVVSAFRDGLVKCQCQAGWALRVESWNNFARMLFFNTLKPVSGYPLTDLLLPTSSVKMLSIFAIWAFFTPEEIMSDSWRPYFAGLSDELSAVRRADIERLVYSRRVGTKSLEAYFDGRTSDMATLATQVFPRICARFAAILSPFQVCGLIKFHTLVTLRIDLQRTLRLEFGYISADVERLAAQFAQTFGAGLASRDELWTMAGARLLFGTTELQVLPDKALVTSARPDAFEVAYAVFAFYDPKLLEPLLSWFHFLIDQVSVAHFRGINKLINDRDFDGMVAYLDRRGNATVSDLGVLGWEVLPRVCNNPSNPAFSFCQLQDFFVGLQQVVAFEKSRFDSVVSLTELAEVDVRKQLDVVDGENKQFELIMAIQESANQIGAKIQEESDKIQDIVKKESAAVQSRIDSESKALWDKMDDEARRLQGTIEESTRVLEDTIGAAADALRDQMAQDTKLLWSKMDEESRRLQRNIDDNTRRLSTQIGEEAARTRSEIKRSTELLYNKIGEEGRSIRQRIDQSTAKLYNKIGEEGQKTRQVVHQSTERLNKKIGEEGQKTRARIDTAQRELTKVINTNTARLEGKIDQSTKTIVGTFKTGFTALADY
;
A
#
# COMPACT_ATOMS: atom_id res chain seq x y z
N MET A 1 -2.43 -33.74 50.43
CA MET A 1 -2.44 -32.64 51.42
C MET A 1 -2.67 -31.33 50.68
N ALA A 2 -3.36 -30.36 51.29
CA ALA A 2 -3.32 -28.94 50.91
C ALA A 2 -2.37 -28.20 51.89
N PRO A 3 -1.93 -26.94 51.65
CA PRO A 3 -2.76 -25.73 51.52
C PRO A 3 -2.76 -25.16 50.08
N ARG A 4 -3.71 -24.34 49.60
CA ARG A 4 -4.47 -23.18 50.16
C ARG A 4 -3.72 -21.83 50.24
N ALA A 5 -3.63 -21.19 49.07
CA ALA A 5 -4.03 -19.81 48.76
C ALA A 5 -3.64 -18.62 49.68
N VAL A 6 -3.04 -17.61 49.05
CA VAL A 6 -3.31 -16.18 49.30
C VAL A 6 -3.61 -15.53 47.95
N VAL A 7 -4.62 -14.65 47.90
CA VAL A 7 -4.94 -13.82 46.73
C VAL A 7 -4.45 -12.40 46.98
N VAL A 8 -3.70 -11.83 46.04
CA VAL A 8 -3.37 -10.40 46.01
C VAL A 8 -3.58 -9.89 44.59
N TRP A 9 -4.32 -8.78 44.45
CA TRP A 9 -4.47 -8.06 43.18
C TRP A 9 -3.16 -7.36 42.79
N PHE A 10 -2.86 -7.32 41.50
CA PHE A 10 -2.13 -6.20 40.91
C PHE A 10 -3.07 -5.46 39.96
N ALA A 11 -3.52 -4.28 40.40
CA ALA A 11 -4.33 -3.39 39.59
C ALA A 11 -3.44 -2.66 38.57
N GLY A 12 -3.76 -2.78 37.29
CA GLY A 12 -3.10 -2.02 36.23
C GLY A 12 -3.53 -0.54 36.28
N LEU A 13 -2.77 0.29 36.99
CA LEU A 13 -2.95 1.75 36.95
C LEU A 13 -2.45 2.31 35.61
N ALA A 14 -3.33 2.31 34.62
CA ALA A 14 -3.12 3.01 33.37
C ALA A 14 -3.08 4.53 33.64
N LEU A 15 -1.88 5.12 33.56
CA LEU A 15 -1.72 6.56 33.65
C LEU A 15 -2.15 7.19 32.31
N ALA A 16 -3.27 7.92 32.35
CA ALA A 16 -3.74 8.67 31.18
C ALA A 16 -2.75 9.80 30.86
N ALA A 17 -2.10 9.72 29.70
CA ALA A 17 -1.37 10.84 29.14
C ALA A 17 -2.38 11.91 28.71
N ARG A 18 -2.60 12.90 29.58
CA ARG A 18 -3.30 14.13 29.21
C ARG A 18 -2.56 14.83 28.08
N THR A 19 -3.28 15.71 27.40
CA THR A 19 -2.69 16.58 26.40
C THR A 19 -1.61 17.48 26.96
N ALA A 20 -0.54 17.64 26.19
CA ALA A 20 0.58 18.50 26.50
C ALA A 20 0.21 20.00 26.43
N SER A 21 -0.52 20.48 27.43
CA SER A 21 0.06 21.51 28.29
C SER A 21 1.42 20.97 28.73
N ALA A 22 2.52 21.48 28.15
CA ALA A 22 3.83 20.85 28.25
C ALA A 22 4.14 20.39 29.68
N ALA A 23 4.32 19.08 29.85
CA ALA A 23 4.76 18.47 31.09
C ALA A 23 6.28 18.34 31.05
N ASP A 24 6.95 18.68 32.15
CA ASP A 24 8.42 18.68 32.21
C ASP A 24 8.89 18.34 33.64
N ILE A 25 10.15 17.93 33.76
CA ILE A 25 10.75 17.56 35.04
C ILE A 25 11.31 18.82 35.70
N ILE A 26 11.18 18.94 37.03
CA ILE A 26 11.75 20.05 37.79
C ILE A 26 13.08 19.63 38.42
N GLN A 27 14.18 20.16 37.89
CA GLN A 27 15.55 19.93 38.39
C GLN A 27 15.98 21.02 39.39
N HIS A 28 16.95 20.76 40.27
CA HIS A 28 17.58 21.77 41.14
C HIS A 28 19.11 21.80 41.00
N GLY A 29 19.74 22.91 41.43
CA GLY A 29 21.19 23.13 41.28
C GLY A 29 22.08 22.41 42.30
N ALA A 30 21.53 21.93 43.41
CA ALA A 30 22.31 21.34 44.50
C ALA A 30 22.41 19.80 44.46
N ARG A 31 23.43 19.24 43.78
CA ARG A 31 24.37 18.19 44.30
C ARG A 31 25.32 17.64 43.23
N VAL A 32 26.42 17.03 43.69
CA VAL A 32 27.50 16.45 42.87
C VAL A 32 27.17 15.02 42.38
N THR A 33 26.11 14.39 42.90
CA THR A 33 25.77 12.98 42.65
C THR A 33 24.78 12.71 41.50
N GLY A 34 24.23 13.76 40.85
CA GLY A 34 23.22 13.61 39.79
C GLY A 34 21.78 13.35 40.29
N GLU A 35 21.54 13.50 41.59
CA GLU A 35 20.29 13.17 42.26
C GLU A 35 19.41 14.41 42.44
N ASN A 36 19.16 15.14 41.34
CA ASN A 36 18.69 16.53 41.39
C ASN A 36 17.30 16.80 40.78
N CYS A 37 16.46 15.78 40.60
CA CYS A 37 15.07 15.95 40.15
C CYS A 37 14.10 15.88 41.32
N LEU A 38 13.10 16.78 41.33
CA LEU A 38 11.96 16.66 42.24
C LEU A 38 11.07 15.48 41.86
N ARG A 39 10.55 14.81 42.88
CA ARG A 39 9.67 13.64 42.77
C ARG A 39 8.58 13.70 43.83
N ILE A 40 7.36 13.28 43.50
CA ILE A 40 6.33 12.95 44.49
C ILE A 40 6.59 11.53 44.98
N ASP A 41 6.91 11.38 46.26
CA ASP A 41 7.08 10.07 46.87
C ASP A 41 5.74 9.29 46.85
N PRO A 42 5.69 8.06 46.31
CA PRO A 42 4.42 7.38 46.07
C PRO A 42 3.70 6.96 47.35
N GLU A 43 4.41 6.70 48.45
CA GLU A 43 3.81 6.23 49.71
C GLU A 43 3.34 7.41 50.59
N THR A 44 4.20 8.41 50.77
CA THR A 44 3.96 9.55 51.66
C THR A 44 3.31 10.76 50.97
N GLN A 45 3.28 10.76 49.63
CA GLN A 45 2.89 11.87 48.75
C GLN A 45 3.74 13.14 48.93
N ALA A 46 4.87 13.08 49.65
CA ALA A 46 5.76 14.20 49.88
C ALA A 46 6.60 14.52 48.64
N LEU A 47 6.81 15.81 48.39
CA LEU A 47 7.79 16.28 47.42
C LEU A 47 9.20 16.02 47.97
N SER A 48 10.03 15.29 47.24
CA SER A 48 11.38 14.87 47.65
C SER A 48 12.38 14.92 46.49
N ASN A 49 13.68 14.84 46.79
CA ASN A 49 14.73 14.79 45.77
C ASN A 49 14.98 13.34 45.30
N TYR A 50 15.19 13.15 44.00
CA TYR A 50 15.45 11.83 43.42
C TYR A 50 16.28 11.90 42.12
N TRP A 51 16.67 10.72 41.62
CA TRP A 51 17.37 10.57 40.34
C TRP A 51 16.44 10.98 39.19
N CYS A 52 16.92 11.77 38.25
CA CYS A 52 16.17 12.14 37.05
C CYS A 52 15.89 10.91 36.17
N ASN A 53 14.65 10.44 36.13
CA ASN A 53 14.24 9.26 35.36
C ASN A 53 13.02 9.49 34.44
N GLY A 54 12.36 10.65 34.52
CA GLY A 54 11.18 10.96 33.72
C GLY A 54 9.95 10.14 34.10
N GLY A 55 9.92 9.57 35.30
CA GLY A 55 8.76 8.91 35.85
C GLY A 55 7.56 9.86 35.96
N THR A 56 6.35 9.30 35.96
CA THR A 56 5.10 10.08 36.07
C THR A 56 4.92 10.76 37.42
N ASP A 57 5.73 10.40 38.41
CA ASP A 57 5.90 11.04 39.71
C ASP A 57 6.96 12.16 39.71
N GLN A 58 7.66 12.37 38.59
CA GLN A 58 8.60 13.48 38.33
C GLN A 58 8.12 14.47 37.25
N LEU A 59 7.06 14.14 36.52
CA LEU A 59 6.50 15.00 35.48
C LEU A 59 5.50 15.98 36.08
N PHE A 60 5.83 17.28 36.00
CA PHE A 60 4.99 18.37 36.47
C PHE A 60 4.35 19.09 35.27
N GLU A 61 3.05 19.35 35.36
CA GLU A 61 2.32 20.24 34.46
C GLU A 61 2.08 21.58 35.16
N ARG A 62 2.11 22.70 34.41
CA ARG A 62 1.77 24.01 34.98
C ARG A 62 0.43 24.53 34.47
N ASN A 63 -0.53 24.62 35.38
CA ASN A 63 -1.85 25.17 35.12
C ASN A 63 -1.98 26.56 35.77
N GLY A 64 -1.53 27.57 35.04
CA GLY A 64 -1.50 28.97 35.49
C GLY A 64 -0.49 29.22 36.62
N GLN A 65 -0.98 29.26 37.87
CA GLN A 65 -0.18 29.35 39.10
C GLN A 65 -0.08 28.01 39.86
N LYS A 66 -0.70 26.92 39.37
CA LYS A 66 -0.62 25.59 39.99
C LYS A 66 0.46 24.75 39.32
N LEU A 67 1.20 23.99 40.12
CA LEU A 67 1.92 22.81 39.64
C LEU A 67 1.04 21.58 39.88
N GLN A 68 0.86 20.76 38.85
CA GLN A 68 0.09 19.53 38.89
C GLN A 68 1.01 18.33 38.61
N VAL A 69 0.74 17.19 39.26
CA VAL A 69 1.37 15.90 38.98
C VAL A 69 0.23 14.89 38.84
N GLY A 70 -0.04 14.47 37.61
CA GLY A 70 -1.24 13.69 37.28
C GLY A 70 -2.54 14.43 37.64
N ASP A 71 -3.37 13.84 38.49
CA ASP A 71 -4.63 14.42 38.96
C ASP A 71 -4.48 15.38 40.16
N LYS A 72 -3.29 15.41 40.78
CA LYS A 72 -3.02 16.13 42.02
C LYS A 72 -2.33 17.47 41.78
N CYS A 73 -2.53 18.39 42.71
CA CYS A 73 -1.87 19.69 42.78
C CYS A 73 -0.83 19.65 43.90
N LEU A 74 0.30 20.33 43.66
CA LEU A 74 1.32 20.51 44.68
C LEU A 74 0.82 21.51 45.72
N GLU A 75 0.72 21.08 46.98
CA GLU A 75 0.18 21.87 48.10
C GLU A 75 1.22 21.98 49.22
N TYR A 76 1.32 23.16 49.84
CA TYR A 76 2.23 23.38 50.98
C TYR A 76 1.46 23.49 52.31
N PHE A 77 2.06 22.97 53.38
CA PHE A 77 1.42 22.79 54.68
C PHE A 77 2.04 23.69 55.76
N ARG A 78 1.31 23.87 56.87
CA ARG A 78 1.71 24.77 57.98
C ARG A 78 2.98 24.32 58.71
N ASP A 79 3.33 23.05 58.62
CA ASP A 79 4.57 22.46 59.13
C ASP A 79 5.79 22.72 58.22
N GLY A 80 5.58 23.33 57.04
CA GLY A 80 6.61 23.55 56.03
C GLY A 80 6.83 22.38 55.07
N SER A 81 6.08 21.28 55.21
CA SER A 81 6.09 20.18 54.23
C SER A 81 5.33 20.54 52.96
N VAL A 82 5.65 19.86 51.86
CA VAL A 82 5.02 20.04 50.55
C VAL A 82 4.63 18.69 49.99
N LYS A 83 3.38 18.52 49.54
CA LYS A 83 2.81 17.21 49.14
C LYS A 83 1.86 17.34 47.95
N ALA A 84 1.69 16.26 47.18
CA ALA A 84 0.68 16.19 46.13
C ALA A 84 -0.68 15.78 46.72
N VAL A 85 -1.71 16.60 46.54
CA VAL A 85 -3.09 16.33 47.00
C VAL A 85 -4.12 16.72 45.95
N ALA A 86 -5.38 16.31 46.11
CA ALA A 86 -6.43 16.58 45.11
C ALA A 86 -6.54 18.07 44.74
N CYS A 87 -6.60 18.38 43.44
CA CYS A 87 -6.71 19.75 42.95
C CYS A 87 -8.07 20.38 43.32
N ARG A 88 -8.03 21.30 44.28
CA ARG A 88 -9.20 22.04 44.80
C ARG A 88 -9.16 23.54 44.53
N GLY A 89 -8.02 24.08 44.08
CA GLY A 89 -7.86 25.52 43.86
C GLY A 89 -7.83 26.35 45.14
N ALA A 90 -7.54 25.72 46.27
CA ALA A 90 -7.18 26.41 47.50
C ALA A 90 -5.87 27.20 47.31
N TRP A 91 -5.64 28.22 48.12
CA TRP A 91 -4.48 29.12 47.97
C TRP A 91 -3.17 28.39 48.28
N GLU A 92 -3.22 27.39 49.17
CA GLU A 92 -2.15 26.44 49.49
C GLU A 92 -1.62 25.69 48.25
N GLN A 93 -2.35 25.69 47.13
CA GLN A 93 -1.98 25.04 45.86
C GLN A 93 -1.40 26.01 44.81
N LEU A 94 -1.22 27.28 45.18
CA LEU A 94 -0.78 28.34 44.28
C LEU A 94 0.69 28.69 44.52
N TRP A 95 1.44 28.78 43.42
CA TRP A 95 2.88 28.96 43.39
C TRP A 95 3.26 30.12 42.48
N ARG A 96 4.26 30.88 42.93
CA ARG A 96 4.88 31.97 42.20
C ARG A 96 6.22 31.49 41.66
N PHE A 97 6.32 31.53 40.33
CA PHE A 97 7.52 31.19 39.57
C PHE A 97 8.35 32.45 39.33
N THR A 98 9.66 32.35 39.51
CA THR A 98 10.60 33.44 39.23
C THR A 98 11.54 33.04 38.09
N GLN A 99 12.09 34.03 37.36
CA GLN A 99 13.10 33.77 36.33
C GLN A 99 14.43 33.25 36.90
N SER A 100 14.68 33.41 38.21
CA SER A 100 15.80 32.77 38.92
C SER A 100 15.53 31.29 39.26
N GLY A 101 14.44 30.70 38.76
CA GLY A 101 14.07 29.31 39.04
C GLY A 101 13.48 29.10 40.44
N THR A 102 13.31 30.15 41.24
CA THR A 102 12.85 30.05 42.62
C THR A 102 11.33 29.88 42.68
N LEU A 103 10.87 28.91 43.48
CA LEU A 103 9.46 28.61 43.73
C LEU A 103 9.03 29.19 45.08
N MET A 104 8.05 30.08 45.08
CA MET A 104 7.50 30.70 46.29
C MET A 104 6.02 30.35 46.48
N PRO A 105 5.57 29.90 47.66
CA PRO A 105 4.16 29.68 47.95
C PRO A 105 3.35 30.99 47.96
N ILE A 106 2.08 30.94 47.57
CA ILE A 106 1.15 32.09 47.57
C ILE A 106 0.07 31.87 48.65
N GLY A 107 -0.27 32.92 49.43
CA GLY A 107 -1.46 32.93 50.30
C GLY A 107 -1.25 32.85 51.82
N TYR A 108 -0.02 32.84 52.30
CA TYR A 108 0.32 32.91 53.74
C TYR A 108 0.96 34.27 54.10
N ASP A 109 1.01 34.61 55.39
CA ASP A 109 1.81 35.70 56.00
C ASP A 109 3.35 35.48 55.89
N LEU A 110 3.84 34.98 54.75
CA LEU A 110 5.19 34.46 54.55
C LEU A 110 5.93 35.17 53.40
N GLY A 111 5.98 36.49 53.45
CA GLY A 111 6.92 37.27 52.63
C GLY A 111 8.35 36.79 52.89
N GLY A 112 9.01 36.25 51.87
CA GLY A 112 10.40 35.78 51.97
C GLY A 112 10.58 34.31 52.38
N LYS A 113 9.61 33.43 52.14
CA LYS A 113 9.86 31.96 52.12
C LYS A 113 9.78 31.37 50.69
N CYS A 114 10.59 30.35 50.47
CA CYS A 114 10.88 29.69 49.21
C CYS A 114 10.88 28.16 49.42
N LEU A 115 10.64 27.39 48.37
CA LEU A 115 10.94 25.96 48.39
C LEU A 115 12.46 25.76 48.47
N GLU A 116 12.93 24.95 49.41
CA GLU A 116 14.30 24.42 49.48
C GLU A 116 14.22 22.91 49.28
N ALA A 117 14.96 22.40 48.29
CA ALA A 117 15.12 20.98 48.02
C ALA A 117 15.65 20.23 49.26
N GLY A 118 15.40 18.93 49.34
CA GLY A 118 15.97 18.06 50.37
C GLY A 118 17.50 18.09 50.36
N LYS A 119 18.16 17.49 51.36
CA LYS A 119 19.62 17.32 51.31
C LYS A 119 19.95 16.05 50.55
N GLU A 120 19.56 14.90 51.08
CA GLU A 120 19.83 13.56 50.55
C GLU A 120 18.78 13.13 49.50
N ARG A 121 18.96 11.95 48.91
CA ARG A 121 17.92 11.29 48.10
C ARG A 121 16.77 10.83 49.00
N ILE A 122 15.53 11.08 48.57
CA ILE A 122 14.26 10.87 49.31
C ILE A 122 14.06 11.86 50.48
N ASP A 123 15.01 12.75 50.79
CA ASP A 123 14.73 13.86 51.72
C ASP A 123 13.58 14.74 51.17
N PRO A 124 12.61 15.12 52.01
CA PRO A 124 11.52 15.99 51.60
C PRO A 124 12.00 17.42 51.36
N ALA A 125 11.54 18.01 50.25
CA ALA A 125 11.67 19.44 50.01
C ALA A 125 10.69 20.21 50.91
N THR A 126 11.15 21.35 51.46
CA THR A 126 10.41 22.10 52.50
C THR A 126 10.41 23.60 52.26
N ILE A 127 9.43 24.30 52.85
CA ILE A 127 9.30 25.76 52.76
C ILE A 127 10.23 26.46 53.77
N GLN A 128 11.37 26.94 53.29
CA GLN A 128 12.43 27.59 54.08
C GLN A 128 12.51 29.10 53.81
N PRO A 129 13.18 29.91 54.66
CA PRO A 129 13.49 31.31 54.33
C PRO A 129 14.29 31.42 53.02
N CYS A 130 13.92 32.36 52.16
CA CYS A 130 14.58 32.59 50.88
C CYS A 130 16.05 33.04 51.07
N LYS A 131 16.99 32.33 50.44
CA LYS A 131 18.44 32.59 50.51
C LYS A 131 18.95 32.85 49.09
N ALA A 132 19.23 34.12 48.76
CA ALA A 132 19.74 34.49 47.46
C ALA A 132 21.03 33.72 47.13
N GLY A 133 21.09 33.09 45.96
CA GLY A 133 22.23 32.27 45.52
C GLY A 133 22.32 30.86 46.11
N ASN A 134 21.38 30.39 46.94
CA ASN A 134 21.37 29.01 47.41
C ASN A 134 20.94 28.04 46.28
N PRO A 135 21.79 27.11 45.80
CA PRO A 135 21.44 26.21 44.69
C PRO A 135 20.33 25.21 45.02
N ALA A 136 19.99 25.02 46.30
CA ALA A 136 18.87 24.20 46.74
C ALA A 136 17.51 24.91 46.63
N GLN A 137 17.48 26.22 46.35
CA GLN A 137 16.25 27.02 46.15
C GLN A 137 16.09 27.50 44.70
N ILE A 138 16.86 26.93 43.77
CA ILE A 138 16.92 27.31 42.35
C ILE A 138 16.56 26.07 41.53
N PHE A 139 15.42 26.15 40.83
CA PHE A 139 14.85 25.06 40.07
C PHE A 139 14.77 25.38 38.57
N GLN A 140 15.02 24.38 37.73
CA GLN A 140 15.08 24.50 36.27
C GLN A 140 14.08 23.54 35.62
N SER A 141 13.21 24.08 34.76
CA SER A 141 12.23 23.36 33.95
C SER A 141 11.55 24.34 32.99
N SER A 142 11.18 23.91 31.78
CA SER A 142 10.56 24.78 30.76
C SER A 142 9.19 25.34 31.20
N ILE A 143 8.45 24.59 32.01
CA ILE A 143 7.13 24.99 32.54
C ILE A 143 7.22 26.17 33.51
N LEU A 144 8.37 26.45 34.11
CA LEU A 144 8.52 27.49 35.14
C LEU A 144 8.75 28.90 34.55
N LEU A 145 8.89 29.00 33.23
CA LEU A 145 9.07 30.27 32.51
C LEU A 145 7.79 31.14 32.54
N PRO A 146 7.87 32.45 32.85
CA PRO A 146 6.73 33.37 32.68
C PRO A 146 6.25 33.46 31.22
N MET A 147 4.97 33.81 31.02
CA MET A 147 4.43 34.12 29.68
C MET A 147 5.06 35.41 29.12
N ASP A 148 5.00 35.60 27.79
CA ASP A 148 5.47 36.81 27.11
C ASP A 148 4.70 38.09 27.52
N GLY A 149 5.30 39.25 27.27
CA GLY A 149 4.83 40.56 27.74
C GLY A 149 4.60 41.58 26.63
N GLU A 150 3.72 42.55 26.91
CA GLU A 150 3.23 43.54 25.94
C GLU A 150 3.73 44.95 26.28
N VAL A 151 3.83 45.81 25.26
CA VAL A 151 4.42 47.15 25.41
C VAL A 151 3.33 48.19 25.73
N LEU A 152 3.33 48.72 26.96
CA LEU A 152 2.38 49.75 27.42
C LEU A 152 2.70 51.13 26.83
N ARG A 153 2.24 51.36 25.60
CA ARG A 153 2.43 52.60 24.84
C ARG A 153 1.34 53.63 25.14
N ALA A 154 1.73 54.89 25.34
CA ALA A 154 0.84 56.06 25.25
C ALA A 154 1.49 57.11 24.34
N GLY A 155 0.99 57.23 23.10
CA GLY A 155 1.61 58.03 22.05
C GLY A 155 2.89 57.41 21.49
N ASP A 156 3.97 58.19 21.42
CA ASP A 156 5.30 57.76 20.96
C ASP A 156 6.16 57.10 22.06
N ARG A 157 5.69 57.15 23.32
CA ARG A 157 6.44 56.72 24.50
C ARG A 157 5.78 55.51 25.18
N CYS A 158 6.58 54.78 25.95
CA CYS A 158 6.18 53.53 26.59
C CYS A 158 6.58 53.51 28.07
N LEU A 159 5.82 52.76 28.88
CA LEU A 159 6.16 52.50 30.28
C LEU A 159 7.42 51.61 30.33
N ASP A 160 8.43 52.07 31.05
CA ASP A 160 9.76 51.46 31.11
C ASP A 160 10.18 51.28 32.58
N PHE A 161 10.83 50.16 32.90
CA PHE A 161 11.42 49.91 34.21
C PHE A 161 12.96 49.85 34.14
N PRO A 162 13.67 50.97 34.35
CA PRO A 162 15.14 51.03 34.23
C PRO A 162 15.90 50.40 35.41
N GLY A 163 15.21 49.80 36.38
CA GLY A 163 15.81 49.07 37.51
C GLY A 163 15.84 49.81 38.85
N ASP A 164 15.53 51.12 38.87
CA ASP A 164 15.71 52.03 40.03
C ASP A 164 14.49 52.15 40.96
N LYS A 165 13.63 51.11 40.99
CA LYS A 165 12.30 51.06 41.64
C LYS A 165 11.22 51.99 41.06
N SER A 166 11.51 52.83 40.06
CA SER A 166 10.52 53.70 39.42
C SER A 166 10.09 53.15 38.05
N ALA A 167 8.86 53.43 37.63
CA ALA A 167 8.47 53.27 36.23
C ALA A 167 8.58 54.62 35.51
N VAL A 168 9.12 54.66 34.29
CA VAL A 168 9.42 55.90 33.55
C VAL A 168 8.84 55.89 32.12
N SER A 169 8.97 57.02 31.41
CA SER A 169 8.42 57.26 30.06
C SER A 169 9.54 57.33 29.03
N HIS A 170 9.93 56.18 28.50
CA HIS A 170 11.06 56.03 27.59
C HIS A 170 10.58 55.86 26.13
N PRO A 171 11.40 56.15 25.10
CA PRO A 171 11.06 55.82 23.71
C PRO A 171 10.91 54.30 23.56
N CYS A 172 9.90 53.87 22.81
CA CYS A 172 9.56 52.45 22.70
C CYS A 172 10.62 51.68 21.87
N HIS A 173 11.40 50.82 22.52
CA HIS A 173 12.45 49.98 21.93
C HIS A 173 12.25 48.48 22.16
N ASN A 174 11.10 48.07 22.74
CA ASN A 174 10.65 46.68 22.88
C ASN A 174 11.62 45.73 23.62
N SER A 175 12.53 46.27 24.42
CA SER A 175 13.42 45.47 25.28
C SER A 175 12.71 45.05 26.56
N ASP A 176 13.26 44.05 27.27
CA ASP A 176 12.61 43.37 28.41
C ASP A 176 12.12 44.29 29.54
N ASN A 177 12.74 45.46 29.72
CA ASN A 177 12.34 46.50 30.67
C ASN A 177 11.07 47.28 30.27
N GLN A 178 10.61 47.15 29.02
CA GLN A 178 9.37 47.74 28.49
C GLN A 178 8.25 46.70 28.26
N LEU A 179 8.50 45.42 28.58
CA LEU A 179 7.52 44.35 28.45
C LEU A 179 6.76 44.17 29.76
N TRP A 180 5.44 44.33 29.69
CA TRP A 180 4.53 44.26 30.82
C TRP A 180 3.46 43.17 30.61
N HIS A 181 3.27 42.35 31.63
CA HIS A 181 2.28 41.27 31.64
C HIS A 181 1.07 41.71 32.45
N TYR A 182 -0.10 41.84 31.82
CA TYR A 182 -1.35 42.13 32.52
C TYR A 182 -2.01 40.82 32.97
N THR A 183 -2.12 40.60 34.28
CA THR A 183 -2.61 39.33 34.85
C THR A 183 -4.13 39.28 34.96
N PHE A 184 -4.70 38.08 35.07
CA PHE A 184 -6.14 37.90 35.33
C PHE A 184 -6.59 38.55 36.66
N ASP A 185 -5.67 38.67 37.62
CA ASP A 185 -5.87 39.37 38.89
C ASP A 185 -5.79 40.90 38.78
N GLY A 186 -5.52 41.44 37.59
CA GLY A 186 -5.43 42.87 37.29
C GLY A 186 -4.06 43.50 37.53
N GLU A 187 -3.00 42.73 37.78
CA GLU A 187 -1.67 43.29 38.03
C GLU A 187 -0.95 43.61 36.73
N LEU A 188 -0.06 44.61 36.73
CA LEU A 188 0.89 44.88 35.65
C LEU A 188 2.28 44.49 36.12
N ARG A 189 2.84 43.40 35.58
CA ARG A 189 4.14 42.84 36.00
C ARG A 189 5.23 43.13 34.97
N THR A 190 6.46 43.41 35.39
CA THR A 190 7.62 43.36 34.48
C THR A 190 8.07 41.92 34.25
N LYS A 191 8.86 41.69 33.19
CA LYS A 191 9.48 40.39 32.91
C LYS A 191 10.24 39.80 34.11
N GLY A 192 10.83 40.67 34.93
CA GLY A 192 11.62 40.35 36.13
C GLY A 192 10.84 40.24 37.45
N THR A 193 9.62 39.67 37.46
CA THR A 193 8.84 39.30 38.68
C THR A 193 8.33 40.43 39.58
N LEU A 194 8.55 41.70 39.21
CA LEU A 194 8.06 42.85 39.96
C LEU A 194 6.71 43.33 39.42
N CYS A 195 5.88 43.89 40.29
CA CYS A 195 4.57 44.48 39.99
C CYS A 195 4.66 46.01 40.00
N LEU A 196 3.86 46.64 39.15
CA LEU A 196 3.56 48.07 39.20
C LEU A 196 2.62 48.34 40.39
N GLU A 197 3.05 49.16 41.34
CA GLU A 197 2.32 49.49 42.57
C GLU A 197 2.08 50.99 42.69
N HIS A 198 0.88 51.39 43.13
CA HIS A 198 0.60 52.75 43.56
C HIS A 198 0.61 52.87 45.10
N ASP A 199 1.08 54.01 45.61
CA ASP A 199 1.26 54.26 47.04
C ASP A 199 0.01 54.05 47.92
N GLY A 200 -1.19 54.29 47.37
CA GLY A 200 -2.48 53.93 47.97
C GLY A 200 -3.66 54.65 47.32
N ALA A 201 -4.78 54.74 48.06
CA ALA A 201 -6.01 55.39 47.63
C ALA A 201 -5.95 56.94 47.65
N GLY A 202 -4.94 57.53 46.98
CA GLY A 202 -4.92 58.98 46.76
C GLY A 202 -3.56 59.62 46.47
N GLY A 203 -2.43 58.96 46.68
CA GLY A 203 -1.13 59.55 46.38
C GLY A 203 -0.79 59.56 44.88
N PRO A 204 0.30 60.25 44.49
CA PRO A 204 0.70 60.38 43.10
C PRO A 204 1.71 59.32 42.64
N SER A 205 2.38 58.61 43.56
CA SER A 205 3.58 57.84 43.20
C SER A 205 3.26 56.44 42.71
N VAL A 206 3.93 56.05 41.64
CA VAL A 206 3.90 54.70 41.06
C VAL A 206 5.32 54.13 41.07
N SER A 207 5.46 52.90 41.57
CA SER A 207 6.73 52.23 41.77
C SER A 207 6.70 50.81 41.23
N VAL A 208 7.87 50.17 41.12
CA VAL A 208 8.02 48.80 40.63
C VAL A 208 8.70 47.99 41.73
N VAL A 209 7.91 47.11 42.36
CA VAL A 209 8.24 46.44 43.63
C VAL A 209 7.85 44.96 43.58
N ALA A 210 8.23 44.17 44.59
CA ALA A 210 7.89 42.75 44.60
C ALA A 210 6.37 42.55 44.60
N CYS A 211 5.86 41.66 43.75
CA CYS A 211 4.43 41.37 43.72
C CYS A 211 3.95 40.84 45.09
N THR A 212 2.90 41.41 45.64
CA THR A 212 2.21 40.94 46.86
C THR A 212 0.83 40.38 46.53
N GLY A 213 0.18 40.90 45.48
CA GLY A 213 -1.23 40.63 45.16
C GLY A 213 -2.21 41.60 45.85
N ASP A 214 -1.70 42.62 46.55
CA ASP A 214 -2.47 43.70 47.16
C ASP A 214 -3.29 44.49 46.13
N LYS A 215 -4.35 45.14 46.61
CA LYS A 215 -5.17 46.05 45.78
C LYS A 215 -4.35 47.20 45.18
N LYS A 216 -3.28 47.62 45.87
CA LYS A 216 -2.30 48.63 45.41
C LYS A 216 -1.54 48.24 44.14
N GLN A 217 -1.52 46.95 43.81
CA GLN A 217 -0.86 46.41 42.62
C GLN A 217 -1.84 46.06 41.50
N LYS A 218 -3.14 46.36 41.70
CA LYS A 218 -4.23 45.93 40.82
C LYS A 218 -4.85 47.12 40.08
N TRP A 219 -4.95 46.96 38.78
CA TRP A 219 -5.24 48.00 37.82
C TRP A 219 -6.47 47.63 37.00
N GLN A 220 -7.38 48.57 36.83
CA GLN A 220 -8.49 48.48 35.89
C GLN A 220 -8.10 49.12 34.56
N VAL A 221 -8.20 48.36 33.47
CA VAL A 221 -8.10 48.88 32.10
C VAL A 221 -9.48 49.37 31.65
N ASP A 222 -9.58 50.64 31.31
CA ASP A 222 -10.76 51.32 30.79
C ASP A 222 -10.62 51.48 29.27
N GLU A 223 -11.22 50.56 28.52
CA GLU A 223 -11.14 50.51 27.05
C GLU A 223 -11.78 51.74 26.39
N ALA A 224 -12.97 52.14 26.88
CA ALA A 224 -13.76 53.20 26.28
C ALA A 224 -13.09 54.59 26.38
N ALA A 225 -12.33 54.83 27.46
CA ALA A 225 -11.54 56.04 27.67
C ALA A 225 -10.02 55.86 27.42
N SER A 226 -9.60 54.67 27.01
CA SER A 226 -8.21 54.27 26.68
C SER A 226 -7.21 54.51 27.82
N ARG A 227 -7.54 54.04 29.03
CA ARG A 227 -6.80 54.35 30.28
C ARG A 227 -6.47 53.13 31.12
N VAL A 228 -5.45 53.30 31.95
CA VAL A 228 -5.12 52.42 33.08
C VAL A 228 -5.37 53.19 34.37
N LYS A 229 -6.12 52.59 35.30
CA LYS A 229 -6.52 53.17 36.60
C LYS A 229 -6.23 52.17 37.72
N PRO A 230 -6.05 52.58 38.98
CA PRO A 230 -6.21 51.69 40.14
C PRO A 230 -7.56 50.95 40.12
N ILE A 231 -7.61 49.72 40.65
CA ILE A 231 -8.89 49.01 40.87
C ILE A 231 -9.65 49.53 42.09
N GLU A 232 -8.95 50.17 43.04
CA GLU A 232 -9.56 50.95 44.10
C GLU A 232 -10.16 52.24 43.52
N LYS A 233 -11.40 52.58 43.88
CA LYS A 233 -12.15 53.70 43.28
C LYS A 233 -11.34 55.00 43.34
N SER A 234 -10.86 55.43 42.17
CA SER A 234 -9.98 56.58 42.00
C SER A 234 -10.43 57.41 40.80
N ASP A 235 -10.35 58.73 40.93
CA ASP A 235 -10.48 59.69 39.82
C ASP A 235 -9.18 59.84 39.02
N LYS A 236 -8.13 59.11 39.41
CA LYS A 236 -6.78 59.19 38.84
C LYS A 236 -6.46 58.03 37.90
N CYS A 237 -5.75 58.37 36.84
CA CYS A 237 -5.25 57.48 35.82
C CYS A 237 -3.71 57.45 35.91
N LEU A 238 -3.11 56.35 35.43
CA LEU A 238 -1.68 56.30 35.16
C LEU A 238 -1.32 57.34 34.09
N GLU A 239 -0.27 58.12 34.32
CA GLU A 239 0.28 59.10 33.39
C GLU A 239 1.78 58.84 33.19
N LEU A 240 2.18 58.60 31.94
CA LEU A 240 3.58 58.37 31.58
C LEU A 240 4.43 59.63 31.81
N GLY A 241 5.43 59.53 32.68
CA GLY A 241 6.39 60.58 33.00
C GLY A 241 7.73 60.02 33.48
N ASN A 242 8.64 60.89 33.90
CA ASN A 242 9.93 60.51 34.50
C ASN A 242 10.04 61.09 35.92
N PRO A 243 9.62 60.36 36.98
CA PRO A 243 8.91 59.07 36.96
C PRO A 243 7.44 59.20 36.53
N SER A 244 6.81 58.06 36.23
CA SER A 244 5.38 57.93 35.95
C SER A 244 4.56 57.96 37.24
N LYS A 245 3.31 58.39 37.15
CA LYS A 245 2.53 58.82 38.31
C LYS A 245 1.02 58.57 38.14
N LEU A 246 0.27 58.65 39.22
CA LEU A 246 -1.18 58.82 39.20
C LEU A 246 -1.54 60.31 39.09
N ALA A 247 -2.28 60.68 38.06
CA ALA A 247 -2.79 62.03 37.83
C ALA A 247 -4.30 61.99 37.53
N PRO A 248 -5.08 63.06 37.81
CA PRO A 248 -6.51 63.09 37.50
C PRO A 248 -6.79 62.71 36.04
N CYS A 249 -7.80 61.87 35.81
CA CYS A 249 -8.13 61.30 34.50
C CYS A 249 -8.60 62.37 33.49
N SER A 250 -7.67 62.98 32.78
CA SER A 250 -7.93 64.02 31.76
C SER A 250 -8.07 63.41 30.37
N SER A 251 -9.24 63.55 29.75
CA SER A 251 -9.55 63.09 28.39
C SER A 251 -8.64 63.69 27.30
N THR A 252 -7.93 64.79 27.59
CA THR A 252 -7.00 65.46 26.67
C THR A 252 -5.52 65.12 26.92
N SER A 253 -5.17 64.48 28.05
CA SER A 253 -3.79 64.09 28.33
C SER A 253 -3.38 62.87 27.49
N LYS A 254 -2.52 63.10 26.49
CA LYS A 254 -1.96 62.02 25.65
C LYS A 254 -1.10 61.03 26.43
N ALA A 255 -0.47 61.46 27.52
CA ALA A 255 0.33 60.60 28.40
C ALA A 255 -0.52 59.65 29.27
N GLN A 256 -1.85 59.81 29.28
CA GLN A 256 -2.82 58.91 29.91
C GLN A 256 -3.61 58.07 28.88
N ALA A 257 -3.34 58.23 27.59
CA ALA A 257 -4.09 57.61 26.50
C ALA A 257 -3.30 56.40 25.94
N PHE A 258 -3.51 55.24 26.57
CA PHE A 258 -2.80 54.00 26.28
C PHE A 258 -3.41 53.22 25.11
N ASP A 259 -2.58 52.48 24.36
CA ASP A 259 -3.03 51.53 23.33
C ASP A 259 -3.56 50.22 23.96
N VAL A 260 -4.63 50.36 24.73
CA VAL A 260 -5.29 49.27 25.47
C VAL A 260 -5.96 48.24 24.56
N GLY A 261 -6.14 48.57 23.27
CA GLY A 261 -6.69 47.67 22.27
C GLY A 261 -5.79 46.45 22.04
N ILE A 262 -4.47 46.60 22.14
CA ILE A 262 -3.52 45.47 22.04
C ILE A 262 -3.65 44.54 23.26
N ILE A 263 -3.69 45.12 24.47
CA ILE A 263 -3.86 44.41 25.75
C ILE A 263 -5.13 43.55 25.75
N LEU A 264 -6.23 44.09 25.21
CA LEU A 264 -7.51 43.40 25.15
C LEU A 264 -7.66 42.51 23.91
N ALA A 265 -6.98 42.78 22.80
CA ALA A 265 -6.88 41.87 21.66
C ALA A 265 -6.11 40.60 21.99
N ALA A 266 -5.06 40.67 22.82
CA ALA A 266 -4.38 39.50 23.37
C ALA A 266 -5.34 38.58 24.16
N ARG A 267 -6.26 39.17 24.94
CA ARG A 267 -7.33 38.47 25.66
C ARG A 267 -8.42 37.87 24.74
N SER A 268 -8.57 38.33 23.50
CA SER A 268 -9.84 38.24 22.76
C SER A 268 -9.80 37.57 21.37
N ARG A 269 -8.74 36.83 21.01
CA ARG A 269 -8.58 36.19 19.66
C ARG A 269 -9.57 35.03 19.32
N ARG A 270 -10.81 35.01 19.85
CA ARG A 270 -11.77 33.87 19.76
C ARG A 270 -13.30 34.23 19.89
N LEU A 271 -13.87 35.19 19.16
CA LEU A 271 -15.36 35.38 18.95
C LEU A 271 -15.66 36.26 17.71
N ARG A 272 -16.92 36.27 17.19
CA ARG A 272 -17.34 37.13 16.04
C ARG A 272 -18.81 37.59 15.82
N ARG A 273 -19.83 37.20 16.60
CA ARG A 273 -21.24 37.65 16.41
C ARG A 273 -21.83 38.35 17.65
N ILE A 274 -22.84 39.21 17.45
CA ILE A 274 -23.45 40.09 18.48
C ILE A 274 -24.99 40.19 18.32
N HIS A 275 -25.67 40.68 19.36
CA HIS A 275 -27.02 41.27 19.24
C HIS A 275 -26.91 42.80 19.14
N VAL A 276 -27.83 43.42 18.39
CA VAL A 276 -27.98 44.89 18.29
C VAL A 276 -29.22 45.30 19.07
N GLN A 277 -29.02 46.02 20.19
CA GLN A 277 -30.05 46.34 21.17
C GLN A 277 -30.54 47.80 21.05
N THR A 278 -31.84 48.04 21.21
CA THR A 278 -32.47 49.37 21.19
C THR A 278 -33.06 49.77 22.56
N PRO A 279 -33.13 51.07 22.90
CA PRO A 279 -33.80 51.55 24.11
C PRO A 279 -35.31 51.27 24.11
N PHE A 280 -35.82 50.85 25.28
CA PHE A 280 -37.21 50.93 25.75
C PHE A 280 -38.31 51.28 24.73
N VAL A 281 -38.67 50.34 23.83
CA VAL A 281 -39.88 50.47 23.00
C VAL A 281 -41.09 49.86 23.70
N PHE A 282 -40.88 48.71 24.35
CA PHE A 282 -41.83 48.07 25.27
C PHE A 282 -41.15 47.80 26.63
N LYS A 283 -41.90 47.32 27.62
CA LYS A 283 -41.37 46.88 28.92
C LYS A 283 -40.57 45.57 28.77
N GLY A 284 -39.31 45.71 28.36
CA GLY A 284 -38.38 44.60 28.19
C GLY A 284 -37.09 45.05 27.52
N GLU A 285 -36.22 44.10 27.24
CA GLU A 285 -35.02 44.32 26.43
C GLU A 285 -35.36 44.07 24.96
N ASN A 286 -35.03 45.03 24.08
CA ASN A 286 -35.47 45.04 22.69
C ASN A 286 -34.26 44.91 21.75
N CYS A 287 -34.35 44.02 20.75
CA CYS A 287 -33.27 43.64 19.84
C CYS A 287 -33.73 43.77 18.37
N VAL A 288 -32.81 44.14 17.48
CA VAL A 288 -33.10 44.23 16.04
C VAL A 288 -33.15 42.83 15.43
N THR A 289 -34.29 42.51 14.82
CA THR A 289 -34.63 41.22 14.21
C THR A 289 -34.71 41.36 12.69
N GLY A 290 -34.10 40.42 11.95
CA GLY A 290 -34.11 40.37 10.49
C GLY A 290 -34.80 39.12 9.99
N LYS A 291 -36.01 39.26 9.44
CA LYS A 291 -36.81 38.13 8.96
C LYS A 291 -36.71 38.00 7.44
N ARG A 292 -36.08 36.92 6.98
CA ARG A 292 -35.78 36.67 5.54
C ARG A 292 -37.04 36.58 4.70
N ASP A 293 -38.03 35.84 5.19
CA ASP A 293 -39.24 35.45 4.45
C ASP A 293 -40.09 36.67 4.06
N SER A 294 -40.16 37.68 4.94
CA SER A 294 -40.80 38.99 4.71
C SER A 294 -39.82 40.10 4.30
N LYS A 295 -38.54 39.78 4.11
CA LYS A 295 -37.41 40.68 3.82
C LYS A 295 -37.31 41.91 4.75
N SER A 296 -37.77 41.80 5.99
CA SER A 296 -37.96 42.93 6.92
C SER A 296 -36.91 42.99 8.04
N VAL A 297 -36.42 44.20 8.34
CA VAL A 297 -35.69 44.50 9.58
C VAL A 297 -36.60 45.29 10.51
N PHE A 298 -36.79 44.80 11.74
CA PHE A 298 -37.66 45.42 12.75
C PHE A 298 -37.09 45.23 14.17
N VAL A 299 -37.75 45.79 15.19
CA VAL A 299 -37.37 45.62 16.61
C VAL A 299 -38.33 44.65 17.29
N ASP A 300 -37.79 43.62 17.94
CA ASP A 300 -38.55 42.65 18.74
C ASP A 300 -38.00 42.59 20.18
N SER A 301 -38.68 41.89 21.06
CA SER A 301 -38.13 41.32 22.29
C SER A 301 -36.81 40.55 22.01
N CYS A 302 -35.80 40.71 22.86
CA CYS A 302 -34.53 39.97 22.73
C CYS A 302 -34.74 38.47 23.00
N GLN A 303 -34.47 37.63 21.99
CA GLN A 303 -34.68 36.18 22.02
C GLN A 303 -33.46 35.44 21.43
N PRO A 304 -33.17 34.20 21.84
CA PRO A 304 -32.00 33.43 21.36
C PRO A 304 -32.16 32.86 19.94
N VAL A 305 -32.98 33.48 19.08
CA VAL A 305 -33.34 33.01 17.74
C VAL A 305 -32.41 33.59 16.68
N SER A 306 -32.03 32.79 15.67
CA SER A 306 -31.01 33.12 14.66
C SER A 306 -31.26 34.44 13.90
N GLU A 307 -32.53 34.86 13.80
CA GLU A 307 -32.98 36.11 13.18
C GLU A 307 -32.51 37.40 13.91
N GLN A 308 -31.91 37.29 15.11
CA GLN A 308 -31.36 38.42 15.90
C GLN A 308 -29.82 38.48 15.97
N TRP A 309 -29.09 37.53 15.36
CA TRP A 309 -27.63 37.38 15.52
C TRP A 309 -26.85 37.97 14.36
N TRP A 310 -26.31 39.17 14.56
CA TRP A 310 -25.62 39.95 13.54
C TRP A 310 -24.09 39.81 13.65
N GLU A 311 -23.42 39.60 12.52
CA GLU A 311 -21.97 39.81 12.36
C GLU A 311 -21.76 41.24 11.81
N TYR A 312 -21.20 42.15 12.60
CA TYR A 312 -20.70 43.42 12.09
C TYR A 312 -19.28 43.21 11.55
N THR A 313 -19.16 43.16 10.22
CA THR A 313 -17.93 42.76 9.54
C THR A 313 -16.91 43.90 9.45
N GLY A 314 -15.63 43.57 9.25
CA GLY A 314 -14.57 44.57 8.97
C GLY A 314 -14.83 45.42 7.71
N ASN A 315 -15.70 44.93 6.81
CA ASN A 315 -16.16 45.64 5.61
C ASN A 315 -17.45 46.45 5.87
N LYS A 316 -17.78 46.76 7.13
CA LYS A 316 -18.92 47.59 7.56
C LYS A 316 -20.32 47.04 7.25
N LEU A 317 -20.43 45.77 6.92
CA LEU A 317 -21.74 45.12 6.71
C LEU A 317 -22.29 44.60 8.04
N PHE A 318 -23.56 44.88 8.34
CA PHE A 318 -24.35 44.13 9.32
C PHE A 318 -24.94 42.91 8.62
N ARG A 319 -24.36 41.72 8.88
CA ARG A 319 -24.68 40.47 8.21
C ARG A 319 -25.44 39.52 9.13
N LEU A 320 -26.59 39.05 8.69
CA LEU A 320 -27.33 37.93 9.26
C LEU A 320 -26.76 36.60 8.75
N SER A 321 -27.09 35.54 9.48
CA SER A 321 -26.93 34.15 9.04
C SER A 321 -27.46 33.90 7.61
N GLY A 322 -26.82 33.00 6.84
CA GLY A 322 -27.18 32.70 5.46
C GLY A 322 -26.94 33.85 4.47
N ASN A 323 -25.87 34.62 4.70
CA ASN A 323 -25.32 35.69 3.85
C ASN A 323 -26.30 36.77 3.39
N VAL A 324 -27.15 37.25 4.31
CA VAL A 324 -28.09 38.36 4.08
C VAL A 324 -27.63 39.58 4.90
N CYS A 325 -27.65 40.77 4.32
CA CYS A 325 -27.17 42.00 4.93
C CYS A 325 -28.30 43.02 5.12
N TRP A 326 -28.13 43.96 6.07
CA TRP A 326 -28.94 45.19 6.11
C TRP A 326 -28.71 45.96 4.81
N ASP A 327 -29.79 46.22 4.07
CA ASP A 327 -29.78 46.95 2.81
C ASP A 327 -30.75 48.13 2.90
N VAL A 328 -30.28 49.34 2.57
CA VAL A 328 -31.16 50.52 2.48
C VAL A 328 -31.70 50.71 1.07
N SER A 329 -33.02 50.63 0.97
CA SER A 329 -33.76 50.99 -0.22
C SER A 329 -33.56 52.48 -0.54
N LEU A 330 -33.05 52.76 -1.73
CA LEU A 330 -32.67 54.11 -2.17
C LEU A 330 -33.87 54.99 -2.56
N SER A 331 -35.07 54.41 -2.69
CA SER A 331 -36.31 55.12 -3.06
C SER A 331 -37.12 55.60 -1.86
N ASP A 332 -37.28 54.77 -0.83
CA ASP A 332 -38.10 55.06 0.37
C ASP A 332 -37.27 55.22 1.66
N SER A 333 -35.95 55.05 1.60
CA SER A 333 -35.03 55.08 2.76
C SER A 333 -35.31 54.00 3.82
N ARG A 334 -36.10 52.96 3.51
CA ARG A 334 -36.39 51.83 4.40
C ARG A 334 -35.24 50.83 4.44
N ILE A 335 -34.99 50.23 5.60
CA ILE A 335 -33.96 49.22 5.79
C ILE A 335 -34.60 47.83 5.77
N SER A 336 -34.08 46.96 4.90
CA SER A 336 -34.56 45.62 4.61
C SER A 336 -33.43 44.59 4.73
N VAL A 337 -33.72 43.30 4.55
CA VAL A 337 -32.69 42.26 4.41
C VAL A 337 -32.59 41.79 2.96
N ALA A 338 -31.41 41.92 2.35
CA ALA A 338 -31.10 41.47 0.98
C ALA A 338 -29.75 40.71 0.95
N GLU A 339 -29.50 39.90 -0.09
CA GLU A 339 -28.24 39.13 -0.16
C GLU A 339 -27.01 40.07 -0.10
N CYS A 340 -25.97 39.67 0.64
CA CYS A 340 -24.78 40.47 0.84
C CYS A 340 -23.97 40.64 -0.46
N THR A 341 -24.19 41.75 -1.17
CA THR A 341 -23.41 42.19 -2.34
C THR A 341 -22.18 43.01 -1.93
N GLY A 342 -22.18 43.58 -0.72
CA GLY A 342 -21.11 44.45 -0.24
C GLY A 342 -21.14 45.87 -0.84
N GLN A 343 -22.17 46.22 -1.61
CA GLN A 343 -22.37 47.56 -2.17
C GLN A 343 -22.59 48.61 -1.06
N ALA A 344 -22.41 49.89 -1.37
CA ALA A 344 -22.37 50.94 -0.34
C ALA A 344 -23.72 51.18 0.39
N ASN A 345 -24.85 50.79 -0.21
CA ASN A 345 -26.18 50.72 0.43
C ASN A 345 -26.30 49.60 1.49
N GLN A 346 -25.34 48.67 1.54
CA GLN A 346 -25.22 47.63 2.57
C GLN A 346 -24.12 47.91 3.60
N GLN A 347 -23.41 49.04 3.47
CA GLN A 347 -22.29 49.43 4.34
C GLN A 347 -22.71 50.53 5.34
N TRP A 348 -22.28 50.36 6.59
CA TRP A 348 -22.78 51.11 7.74
C TRP A 348 -21.64 51.55 8.65
N ASN A 349 -21.54 52.85 8.98
CA ASN A 349 -20.66 53.31 10.05
C ASN A 349 -21.42 53.22 11.37
N TRP A 350 -20.85 52.52 12.36
CA TRP A 350 -21.40 52.47 13.71
C TRP A 350 -20.46 53.15 14.70
N ASP A 351 -20.90 54.26 15.31
CA ASP A 351 -20.24 54.81 16.48
C ASP A 351 -20.79 54.14 17.74
N VAL A 352 -20.05 53.15 18.24
CA VAL A 352 -20.39 52.39 19.44
C VAL A 352 -20.43 53.27 20.70
N LYS A 353 -19.79 54.45 20.72
CA LYS A 353 -19.78 55.35 21.89
C LYS A 353 -21.08 56.15 22.04
N THR A 354 -21.69 56.57 20.93
CA THR A 354 -23.01 57.23 20.93
C THR A 354 -24.17 56.24 20.68
N GLY A 355 -23.89 55.10 20.07
CA GLY A 355 -24.86 54.14 19.57
C GLY A 355 -25.42 54.48 18.18
N VAL A 356 -24.90 55.50 17.51
CA VAL A 356 -25.43 55.98 16.23
C VAL A 356 -24.91 55.13 15.07
N ILE A 357 -25.81 54.71 14.18
CA ILE A 357 -25.47 54.06 12.90
C ILE A 357 -25.84 55.00 11.74
N THR A 358 -24.93 55.17 10.78
CA THR A 358 -25.16 55.93 9.53
C THR A 358 -24.78 55.08 8.31
N SER A 359 -25.41 55.31 7.16
CA SER A 359 -25.04 54.61 5.91
C SER A 359 -23.77 55.21 5.29
N VAL A 360 -22.96 54.37 4.65
CA VAL A 360 -21.79 54.77 3.86
C VAL A 360 -22.21 55.26 2.45
N HIS A 361 -23.43 54.95 2.00
CA HIS A 361 -23.91 55.29 0.65
C HIS A 361 -24.02 56.83 0.44
N PRO A 362 -23.22 57.47 -0.43
CA PRO A 362 -23.05 58.92 -0.42
C PRO A 362 -24.33 59.76 -0.55
N PRO A 363 -25.27 59.51 -1.48
CA PRO A 363 -26.51 60.30 -1.58
C PRO A 363 -27.60 59.89 -0.57
N ALA A 364 -27.45 58.77 0.15
CA ALA A 364 -28.47 58.29 1.09
C ALA A 364 -28.10 58.50 2.57
N GLY A 365 -26.82 58.39 2.93
CA GLY A 365 -26.31 58.54 4.30
C GLY A 365 -25.93 59.97 4.71
N ALA A 366 -25.87 60.92 3.77
CA ALA A 366 -25.47 62.30 4.04
C ALA A 366 -26.38 62.98 5.10
N GLY A 367 -25.86 63.14 6.31
CA GLY A 367 -26.61 63.69 7.45
C GLY A 367 -27.75 62.81 7.97
N LYS A 368 -27.82 61.53 7.56
CA LYS A 368 -28.88 60.59 7.96
C LYS A 368 -28.39 59.44 8.84
N CYS A 369 -29.21 59.14 9.84
CA CYS A 369 -29.00 58.13 10.87
C CYS A 369 -30.08 57.04 10.77
N VAL A 370 -29.70 55.80 11.09
CA VAL A 370 -30.66 54.72 11.29
C VAL A 370 -31.62 55.11 12.42
N THR A 371 -32.91 55.01 12.14
CA THR A 371 -34.00 55.47 12.99
C THR A 371 -35.15 54.46 12.90
N PHE A 372 -35.67 53.99 14.04
CA PHE A 372 -36.87 53.14 14.07
C PHE A 372 -38.14 53.96 14.36
N ASN A 373 -39.28 53.55 13.81
CA ASN A 373 -40.57 54.23 14.04
C ASN A 373 -41.18 53.87 15.40
N THR A 374 -41.75 54.86 16.07
CA THR A 374 -42.37 54.72 17.41
C THR A 374 -43.85 55.09 17.44
N ASN A 375 -44.42 55.48 16.29
CA ASN A 375 -45.80 55.94 16.19
C ASN A 375 -46.74 54.79 15.79
N ASN A 376 -47.91 54.70 16.45
CA ASN A 376 -48.97 53.71 16.20
C ASN A 376 -48.51 52.24 16.20
N VAL A 377 -47.65 51.86 17.15
CA VAL A 377 -47.18 50.48 17.32
C VAL A 377 -48.27 49.64 18.00
N GLY A 378 -48.82 48.64 17.29
CA GLY A 378 -49.74 47.65 17.86
C GLY A 378 -49.01 46.38 18.33
N ALA A 379 -47.98 45.97 17.60
CA ALA A 379 -47.10 44.86 17.92
C ALA A 379 -45.64 45.18 17.56
N TYR A 380 -44.70 44.40 18.09
CA TYR A 380 -43.25 44.55 17.82
C TYR A 380 -42.92 44.58 16.31
N THR A 381 -43.61 43.78 15.51
CA THR A 381 -43.44 43.70 14.05
C THR A 381 -43.67 45.02 13.30
N ASP A 382 -44.33 45.99 13.92
CA ASP A 382 -44.66 47.29 13.33
C ASP A 382 -43.49 48.29 13.42
N ILE A 383 -42.40 47.94 14.15
CA ILE A 383 -41.25 48.80 14.43
C ILE A 383 -40.13 48.55 13.41
N TRP A 384 -40.24 49.10 12.20
CA TRP A 384 -39.25 48.98 11.12
C TRP A 384 -38.16 50.06 11.19
N LEU A 385 -37.01 49.77 10.57
CA LEU A 385 -35.84 50.67 10.52
C LEU A 385 -35.78 51.47 9.21
N SER A 386 -35.26 52.70 9.28
CA SER A 386 -35.17 53.64 8.15
C SER A 386 -34.00 54.65 8.31
N LEU A 387 -33.61 55.35 7.26
CA LEU A 387 -32.70 56.50 7.33
C LEU A 387 -33.46 57.83 7.42
N GLN A 388 -33.33 58.52 8.57
CA GLN A 388 -33.89 59.86 8.82
C GLN A 388 -32.78 60.82 9.23
N ALA A 389 -33.04 62.13 9.29
CA ALA A 389 -32.02 63.12 9.65
C ALA A 389 -31.44 62.84 11.06
N CYS A 390 -30.12 62.91 11.21
CA CYS A 390 -29.45 62.76 12.50
C CYS A 390 -29.79 63.93 13.44
N THR A 391 -30.21 63.64 14.67
CA THR A 391 -30.49 64.69 15.68
C THR A 391 -29.19 65.41 16.10
N PRO A 392 -29.07 66.74 15.93
CA PRO A 392 -27.82 67.46 16.26
C PRO A 392 -27.51 67.47 17.76
N GLY A 393 -26.23 67.32 18.11
CA GLY A 393 -25.72 67.44 19.48
C GLY A 393 -25.99 66.25 20.41
N LYS A 394 -27.12 65.55 20.25
CA LYS A 394 -27.42 64.29 20.94
C LYS A 394 -28.42 63.47 20.12
N PRO A 395 -28.20 62.15 19.87
CA PRO A 395 -29.20 61.32 19.23
C PRO A 395 -30.45 61.16 20.10
N SER A 396 -31.62 61.06 19.48
CA SER A 396 -32.86 60.63 20.12
C SER A 396 -32.81 59.12 20.42
N ASP A 397 -33.58 58.64 21.40
CA ASP A 397 -33.49 57.23 21.82
C ASP A 397 -33.85 56.24 20.71
N ASN A 398 -34.68 56.65 19.73
CA ASN A 398 -34.98 55.85 18.53
C ASN A 398 -33.92 55.90 17.41
N GLN A 399 -32.80 56.59 17.64
CA GLN A 399 -31.60 56.63 16.81
C GLN A 399 -30.38 55.94 17.47
N VAL A 400 -30.59 55.26 18.61
CA VAL A 400 -29.53 54.63 19.42
C VAL A 400 -29.61 53.09 19.33
N PHE A 401 -28.49 52.49 18.94
CA PHE A 401 -28.30 51.05 18.79
C PHE A 401 -26.99 50.65 19.46
N ARG A 402 -27.01 49.69 20.39
CA ARG A 402 -25.83 49.27 21.18
C ARG A 402 -25.51 47.78 20.97
N PRO A 403 -24.22 47.39 20.95
CA PRO A 403 -23.86 45.98 21.00
C PRO A 403 -24.19 45.41 22.37
N ARG A 404 -24.83 44.24 22.40
CA ARG A 404 -25.06 43.47 23.63
C ARG A 404 -24.13 42.27 23.68
N GLU A 405 -23.37 42.16 24.76
CA GLU A 405 -22.52 41.00 25.02
C GLU A 405 -23.31 39.74 25.40
N LEU A 406 -22.69 38.59 25.16
CA LEU A 406 -23.34 37.28 25.12
C LEU A 406 -23.52 36.64 26.50
N THR A 407 -23.02 37.28 27.56
CA THR A 407 -23.03 36.77 28.94
C THR A 407 -24.39 36.90 29.65
N LYS A 408 -25.42 37.44 28.97
CA LYS A 408 -26.75 37.74 29.54
C LYS A 408 -27.92 37.42 28.62
N VAL A 409 -27.80 36.42 27.74
CA VAL A 409 -28.92 35.85 26.97
C VAL A 409 -28.79 34.33 27.08
N PRO A 410 -29.86 33.56 27.36
CA PRO A 410 -29.78 32.09 27.35
C PRO A 410 -29.36 31.59 25.96
N LEU A 411 -28.70 30.44 25.90
CA LEU A 411 -28.44 29.76 24.63
C LEU A 411 -29.76 29.15 24.09
N PRO A 412 -29.94 29.04 22.77
CA PRO A 412 -31.06 28.29 22.20
C PRO A 412 -30.98 26.82 22.63
N SER A 413 -32.10 26.16 22.87
CA SER A 413 -32.10 24.74 23.23
C SER A 413 -31.73 23.86 22.03
N VAL A 414 -31.37 22.60 22.27
CA VAL A 414 -31.14 21.60 21.22
C VAL A 414 -32.37 21.49 20.30
N ALA A 415 -33.57 21.52 20.88
CA ALA A 415 -34.82 21.51 20.13
C ALA A 415 -35.00 22.77 19.28
N ASP A 416 -34.70 23.96 19.79
CA ASP A 416 -34.81 25.22 19.02
C ASP A 416 -33.81 25.27 17.86
N ALA A 417 -32.57 24.80 18.09
CA ALA A 417 -31.54 24.72 17.06
C ALA A 417 -31.93 23.73 15.95
N GLN A 418 -32.50 22.57 16.31
CA GLN A 418 -33.07 21.61 15.37
C GLN A 418 -34.29 22.19 14.64
N HIS A 419 -35.21 22.87 15.34
CA HIS A 419 -36.41 23.44 14.74
C HIS A 419 -36.11 24.61 13.79
N ALA A 420 -35.08 25.41 14.08
CA ALA A 420 -34.57 26.44 13.17
C ALA A 420 -33.94 25.86 11.89
N PHE A 421 -33.32 24.68 11.97
CA PHE A 421 -32.70 23.98 10.84
C PHE A 421 -33.71 23.17 10.01
N CYS A 422 -34.71 22.55 10.66
CA CYS A 422 -35.73 21.71 10.03
C CYS A 422 -37.05 22.45 9.69
N GLY A 423 -37.17 23.73 10.04
CA GLY A 423 -38.36 24.54 9.75
C GLY A 423 -38.62 24.72 8.25
N ALA A 424 -39.86 24.48 7.83
CA ALA A 424 -40.23 24.46 6.41
C ALA A 424 -40.12 25.84 5.72
N GLY A 425 -39.64 25.84 4.47
CA GLY A 425 -39.54 27.02 3.60
C GLY A 425 -38.10 27.52 3.41
N GLU A 426 -37.52 27.24 2.22
CA GLU A 426 -36.27 27.79 1.62
C GLU A 426 -34.97 27.95 2.45
N ARG A 427 -34.94 27.54 3.73
CA ARG A 427 -33.81 27.72 4.69
C ARG A 427 -32.54 26.88 4.39
N ARG A 428 -32.38 26.33 3.18
CA ARG A 428 -31.37 25.33 2.76
C ARG A 428 -29.90 25.80 2.64
N LYS A 429 -29.46 26.90 3.27
CA LYS A 429 -28.18 27.58 2.89
C LYS A 429 -27.28 28.07 4.03
N ASP A 430 -27.27 27.47 5.23
CA ASP A 430 -26.47 28.04 6.33
C ASP A 430 -25.74 27.08 7.30
N VAL A 431 -24.83 26.27 6.75
CA VAL A 431 -23.82 25.52 7.52
C VAL A 431 -23.02 26.41 8.49
N ALA A 432 -22.88 27.71 8.19
CA ALA A 432 -22.21 28.66 9.06
C ALA A 432 -22.95 28.93 10.39
N PHE A 433 -24.27 28.75 10.47
CA PHE A 433 -25.00 28.84 11.74
C PHE A 433 -24.69 27.65 12.65
N LEU A 434 -24.72 26.43 12.11
CA LEU A 434 -24.33 25.21 12.83
C LEU A 434 -22.88 25.30 13.32
N ARG A 435 -21.94 25.62 12.43
CA ARG A 435 -20.52 25.82 12.77
C ARG A 435 -20.32 26.88 13.85
N ASP A 436 -20.98 28.03 13.74
CA ASP A 436 -20.80 29.11 14.70
C ASP A 436 -21.47 28.81 16.04
N THR A 437 -22.55 28.00 16.06
CA THR A 437 -23.20 27.51 17.28
C THR A 437 -22.31 26.48 18.01
N LEU A 438 -21.75 25.52 17.26
CA LEU A 438 -20.74 24.56 17.78
C LEU A 438 -19.47 25.27 18.28
N SER A 439 -19.07 26.37 17.64
CA SER A 439 -17.98 27.25 18.09
C SER A 439 -18.32 28.08 19.34
N PHE A 440 -19.60 28.38 19.55
CA PHE A 440 -20.09 29.12 20.72
C PHE A 440 -20.17 28.27 22.00
N ALA A 441 -20.24 26.94 21.88
CA ALA A 441 -20.06 25.99 22.98
C ALA A 441 -18.59 25.94 23.45
N LYS A 442 -18.09 27.07 23.96
CA LYS A 442 -16.68 27.28 24.33
C LYS A 442 -16.23 26.34 25.47
N GLY A 443 -15.65 25.21 25.06
CA GLY A 443 -15.06 24.22 25.94
C GLY A 443 -15.79 22.87 25.91
N ASP A 444 -16.90 22.74 25.19
CA ASP A 444 -17.74 21.55 25.26
C ASP A 444 -18.09 20.95 23.88
N PHE A 445 -17.06 20.46 23.20
CA PHE A 445 -17.25 19.42 22.19
C PHE A 445 -17.70 18.08 22.83
N LYS A 446 -17.70 17.94 24.17
CA LYS A 446 -17.98 16.67 24.87
C LYS A 446 -19.45 16.23 24.76
N TYR A 447 -20.32 17.12 24.27
CA TYR A 447 -21.69 16.79 23.85
C TYR A 447 -21.75 15.81 22.66
N PHE A 448 -20.70 15.70 21.82
CA PHE A 448 -20.67 14.78 20.67
C PHE A 448 -19.31 14.14 20.35
N VAL A 449 -18.19 14.64 20.91
CA VAL A 449 -16.88 13.96 20.98
C VAL A 449 -16.76 13.35 22.37
N PRO A 450 -16.71 12.02 22.56
CA PRO A 450 -16.76 11.48 23.91
C PRO A 450 -15.43 11.65 24.68
N HIS A 451 -15.39 11.17 25.93
CA HIS A 451 -14.55 11.75 26.99
C HIS A 451 -13.02 11.48 26.98
N ASN A 452 -12.44 10.84 25.94
CA ASN A 452 -11.03 10.40 25.91
C ASN A 452 -10.13 11.02 24.83
N VAL A 453 -10.65 11.97 24.03
CA VAL A 453 -9.84 12.74 23.05
C VAL A 453 -9.65 14.16 23.58
N ASP A 454 -8.55 14.38 24.31
CA ASP A 454 -8.27 15.63 25.03
C ASP A 454 -7.60 16.74 24.18
N ASP A 455 -7.17 16.47 22.93
CA ASP A 455 -6.58 17.50 22.04
C ASP A 455 -7.64 18.11 21.12
N PRO A 456 -7.91 19.43 21.18
CA PRO A 456 -8.76 20.12 20.22
C PRO A 456 -8.34 19.97 18.75
N ARG A 457 -7.07 19.65 18.45
CA ARG A 457 -6.62 19.34 17.08
C ARG A 457 -6.91 17.90 16.70
N GLU A 458 -6.59 16.90 17.52
CA GLU A 458 -7.02 15.51 17.26
C GLU A 458 -8.54 15.39 17.21
N ALA A 459 -9.30 16.04 18.11
CA ALA A 459 -10.77 16.05 18.07
C ALA A 459 -11.31 16.63 16.76
N PHE A 460 -10.71 17.72 16.26
CA PHE A 460 -11.04 18.30 14.96
C PHE A 460 -10.72 17.34 13.81
N HIS A 461 -9.52 16.74 13.79
CA HIS A 461 -9.13 15.75 12.78
C HIS A 461 -9.95 14.44 12.84
N PHE A 462 -10.36 14.01 14.04
CA PHE A 462 -11.22 12.85 14.28
C PHE A 462 -12.61 13.09 13.70
N TYR A 463 -13.22 14.26 13.94
CA TYR A 463 -14.48 14.63 13.30
C TYR A 463 -14.34 14.70 11.77
N ASN A 464 -13.29 15.37 11.27
CA ASN A 464 -13.07 15.56 9.83
C ASN A 464 -12.73 14.25 9.09
N SER A 465 -12.21 13.23 9.77
CA SER A 465 -11.90 11.91 9.17
C SER A 465 -13.05 10.93 9.36
N VAL A 466 -13.50 10.69 10.60
CA VAL A 466 -14.55 9.69 10.88
C VAL A 466 -15.88 10.07 10.23
N VAL A 467 -16.34 11.31 10.38
CA VAL A 467 -17.69 11.71 9.93
C VAL A 467 -17.73 11.91 8.42
N LEU A 468 -16.77 12.66 7.86
CA LEU A 468 -16.77 12.97 6.42
C LEU A 468 -16.35 11.77 5.55
N GLU A 469 -15.40 10.92 5.98
CA GLU A 469 -15.16 9.66 5.25
C GLU A 469 -16.36 8.73 5.36
N SER A 470 -16.98 8.56 6.54
CA SER A 470 -18.13 7.65 6.66
C SER A 470 -19.31 8.10 5.80
N LEU A 471 -19.56 9.42 5.67
CA LEU A 471 -20.52 9.96 4.70
C LEU A 471 -20.08 9.70 3.24
N SER A 472 -18.81 9.93 2.90
CA SER A 472 -18.23 9.61 1.58
C SER A 472 -18.31 8.11 1.23
N MET A 473 -18.25 7.23 2.22
CA MET A 473 -18.34 5.78 2.08
C MET A 473 -19.74 5.31 1.66
N VAL A 474 -20.81 5.94 2.19
CA VAL A 474 -22.20 5.68 1.76
C VAL A 474 -22.41 6.07 0.29
N LEU A 475 -21.60 6.99 -0.24
CA LEU A 475 -21.88 7.71 -1.47
C LEU A 475 -21.33 7.14 -2.77
N ASN A 476 -20.31 6.30 -2.70
CA ASN A 476 -19.66 5.79 -3.91
C ASN A 476 -20.45 4.63 -4.56
N LYS A 477 -21.65 4.94 -5.06
CA LYS A 477 -22.29 4.24 -6.17
C LYS A 477 -21.82 4.82 -7.51
N PRO A 478 -21.88 4.06 -8.64
CA PRO A 478 -21.33 4.52 -9.90
C PRO A 478 -22.03 5.77 -10.44
N LEU A 479 -21.27 6.85 -10.63
CA LEU A 479 -21.77 8.12 -11.18
C LEU A 479 -22.16 7.97 -12.66
N GLN A 480 -23.45 7.81 -12.92
CA GLN A 480 -24.05 8.13 -14.21
C GLN A 480 -25.01 9.31 -14.05
N SER A 481 -24.61 10.44 -14.64
CA SER A 481 -25.24 11.78 -14.63
C SER A 481 -25.04 12.68 -13.39
N ARG A 482 -24.39 13.83 -13.66
CA ARG A 482 -24.46 15.16 -13.01
C ARG A 482 -24.29 15.28 -11.48
N ASP A 483 -23.17 15.90 -11.09
CA ASP A 483 -23.06 17.00 -10.12
C ASP A 483 -23.94 16.93 -8.85
N PHE A 484 -23.87 15.82 -8.11
CA PHE A 484 -24.38 15.74 -6.73
C PHE A 484 -23.41 16.41 -5.75
N SER A 485 -23.92 17.27 -4.86
CA SER A 485 -23.16 17.85 -3.75
C SER A 485 -23.44 17.13 -2.43
N GLU A 486 -22.56 17.33 -1.44
CA GLU A 486 -22.70 16.83 -0.06
C GLU A 486 -24.05 17.21 0.60
N ALA A 487 -24.68 18.31 0.16
CA ALA A 487 -25.99 18.72 0.66
C ALA A 487 -27.15 17.90 0.06
N ASP A 488 -27.05 17.50 -1.20
CA ASP A 488 -28.09 16.72 -1.90
C ASP A 488 -28.16 15.29 -1.32
N VAL A 489 -27.01 14.77 -0.90
CA VAL A 489 -26.85 13.50 -0.17
C VAL A 489 -27.65 13.47 1.13
N VAL A 490 -27.44 14.47 1.98
CA VAL A 490 -28.08 14.52 3.29
C VAL A 490 -29.58 14.78 3.11
N SER A 491 -29.97 15.52 2.06
CA SER A 491 -31.37 15.64 1.64
C SER A 491 -31.98 14.29 1.22
N GLU A 492 -31.26 13.46 0.48
CA GLU A 492 -31.75 12.16 0.01
C GLU A 492 -31.87 11.15 1.17
N LEU A 493 -30.86 11.04 2.04
CA LEU A 493 -30.90 10.18 3.23
C LEU A 493 -31.98 10.63 4.23
N LEU A 494 -32.25 11.93 4.36
CA LEU A 494 -33.35 12.43 5.19
C LEU A 494 -34.73 12.28 4.52
N SER A 495 -34.83 11.88 3.25
CA SER A 495 -36.12 11.73 2.56
C SER A 495 -36.90 10.47 2.97
N PHE A 496 -36.20 9.39 3.37
CA PHE A 496 -36.80 8.10 3.74
C PHE A 496 -36.39 7.64 5.14
N ASP A 497 -37.28 6.97 5.86
CA ASP A 497 -37.11 6.73 7.30
C ASP A 497 -35.91 5.86 7.67
N ASN A 498 -35.51 4.93 6.80
CA ASN A 498 -34.30 4.13 7.02
C ASN A 498 -33.00 4.96 6.91
N GLY A 499 -33.00 6.05 6.13
CA GLY A 499 -31.85 6.96 6.03
C GLY A 499 -31.78 7.95 7.21
N LYS A 500 -32.95 8.44 7.67
CA LYS A 500 -33.08 9.14 8.96
C LYS A 500 -32.59 8.27 10.13
N LYS A 501 -32.97 6.98 10.13
CA LYS A 501 -32.54 6.00 11.12
C LYS A 501 -31.02 5.76 11.06
N ALA A 502 -30.44 5.63 9.86
CA ALA A 502 -28.99 5.48 9.71
C ALA A 502 -28.21 6.69 10.26
N LEU A 503 -28.72 7.91 10.09
CA LEU A 503 -28.12 9.12 10.64
C LEU A 503 -28.21 9.20 12.18
N LEU A 504 -29.23 8.60 12.79
CA LEU A 504 -29.35 8.45 14.25
C LEU A 504 -28.43 7.34 14.79
N GLU A 505 -28.44 6.18 14.13
CA GLU A 505 -27.57 5.03 14.44
C GLU A 505 -26.08 5.40 14.39
N LEU A 506 -25.66 6.21 13.41
CA LEU A 506 -24.30 6.77 13.33
C LEU A 506 -23.93 7.58 14.59
N GLY A 507 -24.87 8.33 15.16
CA GLY A 507 -24.64 9.16 16.35
C GLY A 507 -24.39 8.32 17.61
N GLU A 508 -25.17 7.27 17.85
CA GLU A 508 -24.95 6.37 18.99
C GLU A 508 -23.65 5.56 18.84
N VAL A 509 -23.33 5.16 17.62
CA VAL A 509 -22.12 4.40 17.29
C VAL A 509 -20.86 5.26 17.44
N MET A 510 -20.89 6.55 17.08
CA MET A 510 -19.78 7.47 17.32
C MET A 510 -19.37 7.53 18.80
N CYS A 511 -20.34 7.40 19.73
CA CYS A 511 -20.06 7.30 21.17
C CYS A 511 -19.37 5.97 21.54
N GLN A 512 -19.87 4.85 21.02
CA GLN A 512 -19.37 3.51 21.38
C GLN A 512 -18.03 3.15 20.73
N VAL A 513 -17.77 3.62 19.51
CA VAL A 513 -16.49 3.41 18.80
C VAL A 513 -15.36 4.01 19.61
N HIS A 514 -15.59 5.20 20.16
CA HIS A 514 -14.65 5.93 20.98
C HIS A 514 -14.28 5.21 22.29
N ASP A 515 -15.28 4.66 23.00
CA ASP A 515 -15.05 3.89 24.23
C ASP A 515 -14.22 2.61 23.97
N ARG A 516 -14.37 2.01 22.77
CA ARG A 516 -13.62 0.83 22.35
C ARG A 516 -12.36 1.13 21.53
N VAL A 517 -12.11 2.38 21.15
CA VAL A 517 -10.94 2.76 20.32
C VAL A 517 -9.62 2.47 21.05
N GLY A 518 -9.58 2.60 22.38
CA GLY A 518 -8.43 2.20 23.20
C GLY A 518 -8.21 0.67 23.24
N GLU A 519 -9.28 -0.12 23.14
CA GLU A 519 -9.23 -1.59 23.07
C GLU A 519 -8.82 -2.08 21.67
N LEU A 520 -9.33 -1.42 20.64
CA LEU A 520 -9.22 -1.84 19.24
C LEU A 520 -7.95 -1.32 18.55
N ARG A 521 -7.41 -0.16 18.94
CA ARG A 521 -6.20 0.42 18.31
C ARG A 521 -4.92 -0.41 18.52
N PRO A 522 -4.66 -1.03 19.69
CA PRO A 522 -3.55 -1.98 19.84
C PRO A 522 -3.83 -3.27 19.07
N LYS A 523 -5.03 -3.84 19.24
CA LYS A 523 -5.45 -5.09 18.57
C LYS A 523 -5.37 -5.00 17.05
N LEU A 524 -5.69 -3.84 16.44
CA LEU A 524 -5.58 -3.60 14.99
C LEU A 524 -4.18 -3.13 14.51
N ARG A 525 -3.15 -3.19 15.37
CA ARG A 525 -1.73 -3.06 15.02
C ARG A 525 -0.94 -4.35 15.28
N GLU A 526 -1.40 -5.12 16.26
CA GLU A 526 -1.03 -6.50 16.53
C GLU A 526 -1.59 -7.38 15.41
N TRP A 527 -2.89 -7.27 15.12
CA TRP A 527 -3.43 -7.57 13.80
C TRP A 527 -2.77 -6.64 12.75
N PHE A 528 -2.49 -7.19 11.57
CA PHE A 528 -1.66 -6.67 10.48
C PHE A 528 -0.15 -6.69 10.80
N ASN A 529 0.24 -7.26 11.94
CA ASN A 529 1.61 -7.60 12.38
C ASN A 529 2.69 -6.62 11.88
N LEU A 530 2.47 -5.34 12.19
CA LEU A 530 3.15 -4.21 11.54
C LEU A 530 4.63 -4.06 11.92
N ASN A 531 5.15 -4.96 12.76
CA ASN A 531 6.50 -4.90 13.32
C ASN A 531 7.56 -5.69 12.50
N SER A 532 7.14 -6.55 11.55
CA SER A 532 8.04 -7.50 10.87
C SER A 532 8.19 -7.30 9.35
N ALA A 533 7.79 -6.15 8.81
CA ALA A 533 7.86 -5.86 7.36
C ALA A 533 8.28 -4.40 7.07
N PRO A 534 8.86 -4.09 5.88
CA PRO A 534 9.36 -2.75 5.57
C PRO A 534 8.27 -1.66 5.59
N PRO A 535 8.55 -0.44 6.11
CA PRO A 535 7.52 0.59 6.32
C PRO A 535 6.68 0.99 5.10
N ALA A 536 7.23 0.88 3.89
CA ALA A 536 6.51 1.22 2.66
C ALA A 536 5.32 0.28 2.37
N ALA A 537 5.48 -1.03 2.62
CA ALA A 537 4.42 -2.02 2.41
C ALA A 537 3.28 -1.86 3.43
N ASN A 538 3.63 -1.57 4.69
CA ASN A 538 2.71 -1.45 5.81
C ASN A 538 1.79 -0.23 5.69
N ASN A 539 2.34 0.90 5.23
CA ASN A 539 1.56 2.13 5.03
C ASN A 539 0.51 1.99 3.91
N LYS A 540 0.76 1.17 2.88
CA LYS A 540 -0.20 0.94 1.78
C LYS A 540 -1.44 0.18 2.28
N LEU A 541 -1.27 -0.88 3.05
CA LEU A 541 -2.38 -1.65 3.63
C LEU A 541 -3.26 -0.80 4.57
N ILE A 542 -2.65 -0.02 5.46
CA ILE A 542 -3.36 0.87 6.40
C ILE A 542 -4.08 2.02 5.65
N GLY A 543 -3.47 2.52 4.56
CA GLY A 543 -4.07 3.54 3.71
C GLY A 543 -5.31 3.04 2.96
N SER A 544 -5.22 1.87 2.32
CA SER A 544 -6.34 1.31 1.55
C SER A 544 -7.46 0.75 2.45
N VAL A 545 -7.13 0.23 3.64
CA VAL A 545 -8.09 -0.32 4.63
C VAL A 545 -8.04 0.48 5.94
N SER A 546 -8.65 1.67 5.93
CA SER A 546 -8.63 2.61 7.07
C SER A 546 -9.12 1.96 8.38
N PHE A 547 -8.25 1.99 9.40
CA PHE A 547 -8.45 1.48 10.77
C PHE A 547 -9.82 1.86 11.37
N LEU A 548 -10.25 3.11 11.15
CA LEU A 548 -11.49 3.65 11.69
C LEU A 548 -12.72 2.91 11.15
N ARG A 549 -12.70 2.50 9.87
CA ARG A 549 -13.78 1.76 9.20
C ARG A 549 -13.97 0.37 9.84
N VAL A 550 -12.86 -0.27 10.22
CA VAL A 550 -12.84 -1.57 10.90
C VAL A 550 -13.37 -1.47 12.33
N ALA A 551 -12.93 -0.47 13.09
CA ALA A 551 -13.39 -0.23 14.46
C ALA A 551 -14.87 0.17 14.53
N THR A 552 -15.32 1.02 13.58
CA THR A 552 -16.73 1.36 13.40
C THR A 552 -17.57 0.14 13.06
N LEU A 553 -17.13 -0.71 12.12
CA LEU A 553 -17.85 -1.95 11.82
C LEU A 553 -17.98 -2.84 13.06
N ASN A 554 -16.88 -3.16 13.76
CA ASN A 554 -16.93 -4.02 14.94
C ASN A 554 -17.87 -3.49 16.03
N THR A 555 -17.89 -2.17 16.22
CA THR A 555 -18.83 -1.54 17.16
C THR A 555 -20.27 -1.71 16.68
N LEU A 556 -20.58 -1.35 15.43
CA LEU A 556 -21.89 -1.53 14.81
C LEU A 556 -22.43 -2.97 14.96
N THR A 557 -21.61 -3.99 14.73
CA THR A 557 -22.02 -5.40 14.85
C THR A 557 -22.45 -5.80 16.26
N SER A 558 -21.92 -5.11 17.27
CA SER A 558 -22.14 -5.44 18.68
C SER A 558 -23.37 -4.74 19.28
N THR A 559 -23.88 -3.69 18.63
CA THR A 559 -24.94 -2.84 19.19
C THR A 559 -26.13 -2.55 18.27
N LEU A 560 -26.01 -2.73 16.94
CA LEU A 560 -27.14 -2.63 16.01
C LEU A 560 -27.63 -4.01 15.54
N PRO A 561 -28.92 -4.15 15.16
CA PRO A 561 -29.41 -5.28 14.37
C PRO A 561 -28.61 -5.44 13.08
N ALA A 562 -28.31 -6.68 12.69
CA ALA A 562 -27.38 -6.94 11.57
C ALA A 562 -27.88 -6.44 10.20
N ASP A 563 -29.18 -6.20 10.07
CA ASP A 563 -29.85 -5.63 8.90
C ASP A 563 -29.84 -4.09 8.85
N ALA A 564 -29.24 -3.42 9.85
CA ALA A 564 -29.11 -1.97 9.89
C ALA A 564 -28.41 -1.41 8.64
N VAL A 565 -29.01 -0.36 8.04
CA VAL A 565 -28.45 0.31 6.84
C VAL A 565 -27.05 0.87 7.12
N THR A 566 -26.79 1.27 8.36
CA THR A 566 -25.47 1.73 8.83
C THR A 566 -24.41 0.63 8.79
N ILE A 567 -24.75 -0.60 9.20
CA ILE A 567 -23.89 -1.78 9.01
C ILE A 567 -23.64 -2.00 7.52
N ALA A 568 -24.70 -1.97 6.71
CA ALA A 568 -24.61 -2.24 5.28
C ALA A 568 -23.62 -1.30 4.56
N ALA A 569 -23.70 0.01 4.78
CA ALA A 569 -22.85 0.99 4.11
C ALA A 569 -21.37 0.95 4.59
N VAL A 570 -21.12 0.76 5.89
CA VAL A 570 -19.75 0.62 6.42
C VAL A 570 -19.12 -0.69 5.94
N SER A 571 -19.89 -1.78 5.91
CA SER A 571 -19.51 -3.02 5.22
C SER A 571 -19.19 -2.78 3.75
N GLU A 572 -20.05 -2.05 3.03
CA GLU A 572 -19.91 -1.85 1.59
C GLU A 572 -18.59 -1.18 1.25
N SER A 573 -18.25 -0.07 1.91
CA SER A 573 -16.99 0.61 1.61
C SER A 573 -15.77 -0.06 2.24
N LEU A 574 -15.88 -0.79 3.36
CA LEU A 574 -14.76 -1.60 3.85
C LEU A 574 -14.45 -2.77 2.90
N GLY A 575 -15.47 -3.40 2.34
CA GLY A 575 -15.33 -4.42 1.30
C GLY A 575 -14.78 -3.85 -0.02
N LYS A 576 -15.21 -2.65 -0.45
CA LYS A 576 -14.58 -1.92 -1.58
C LYS A 576 -13.11 -1.59 -1.31
N SER A 577 -12.77 -1.14 -0.10
CA SER A 577 -11.38 -0.91 0.34
C SER A 577 -10.51 -2.16 0.22
N ILE A 578 -10.99 -3.31 0.72
CA ILE A 578 -10.28 -4.58 0.63
C ILE A 578 -10.16 -5.06 -0.82
N ASN A 579 -11.23 -4.96 -1.62
CA ASN A 579 -11.19 -5.36 -3.03
C ASN A 579 -10.27 -4.47 -3.87
N ASN A 580 -10.26 -3.15 -3.64
CA ASN A 580 -9.31 -2.25 -4.30
C ASN A 580 -7.86 -2.56 -3.90
N PHE A 581 -7.58 -2.88 -2.62
CA PHE A 581 -6.24 -3.30 -2.20
C PHE A 581 -5.80 -4.62 -2.85
N VAL A 582 -6.70 -5.62 -2.93
CA VAL A 582 -6.43 -6.87 -3.65
C VAL A 582 -6.22 -6.62 -5.15
N ASP A 583 -7.03 -5.76 -5.77
CA ASP A 583 -6.88 -5.37 -7.18
C ASP A 583 -5.54 -4.63 -7.42
N GLU A 584 -5.11 -3.74 -6.52
CA GLU A 584 -3.80 -3.09 -6.56
C GLU A 584 -2.66 -4.11 -6.49
N LEU A 585 -2.67 -5.06 -5.54
CA LEU A 585 -1.64 -6.10 -5.45
C LEU A 585 -1.64 -7.03 -6.68
N LEU A 586 -2.80 -7.32 -7.25
CA LEU A 586 -2.91 -8.11 -8.49
C LEU A 586 -2.34 -7.35 -9.71
N ASN A 587 -2.54 -6.03 -9.78
CA ASN A 587 -2.00 -5.19 -10.86
C ASN A 587 -0.48 -4.95 -10.72
N ASP A 588 -0.01 -4.66 -9.51
CA ASP A 588 1.41 -4.41 -9.19
C ASP A 588 2.26 -5.69 -9.18
N GLN A 589 1.61 -6.85 -9.23
CA GLN A 589 2.23 -8.20 -9.20
C GLN A 589 2.94 -8.55 -7.88
N ASP A 590 2.60 -7.88 -6.77
CA ASP A 590 3.11 -8.20 -5.43
C ASP A 590 2.29 -9.34 -4.78
N PHE A 591 2.44 -10.52 -5.38
CA PHE A 591 1.75 -11.74 -4.96
C PHE A 591 2.28 -12.29 -3.63
N ASP A 592 3.48 -11.87 -3.23
CA ASP A 592 4.10 -12.22 -1.96
C ASP A 592 3.43 -11.44 -0.80
N GLN A 593 3.17 -10.13 -0.99
CA GLN A 593 2.33 -9.34 -0.07
C GLN A 593 0.89 -9.87 -0.06
N LEU A 594 0.33 -10.28 -1.20
CA LEU A 594 -1.02 -10.85 -1.30
C LEU A 594 -1.16 -12.16 -0.50
N ARG A 595 -0.20 -13.09 -0.64
CA ARG A 595 -0.17 -14.36 0.11
C ARG A 595 0.02 -14.13 1.61
N LYS A 596 0.85 -13.16 2.01
CA LYS A 596 1.03 -12.74 3.42
C LYS A 596 -0.24 -12.14 4.00
N TYR A 597 -0.88 -11.20 3.29
CA TYR A 597 -2.16 -10.60 3.68
C TYR A 597 -3.24 -11.65 3.91
N ALA A 598 -3.48 -12.51 2.92
CA ALA A 598 -4.54 -13.52 2.96
C ALA A 598 -4.37 -14.53 4.10
N ASN A 599 -3.12 -14.88 4.48
CA ASN A 599 -2.81 -15.87 5.51
C ASN A 599 -2.60 -15.31 6.91
N SER A 600 -2.31 -14.01 7.08
CA SER A 600 -2.06 -13.36 8.38
C SER A 600 -3.03 -13.80 9.49
N ASP A 601 -2.56 -14.03 10.72
CA ASP A 601 -3.41 -14.41 11.88
C ASP A 601 -4.38 -13.28 12.34
N ASP A 602 -4.39 -12.23 11.55
CA ASP A 602 -4.84 -10.89 11.83
C ASP A 602 -6.09 -10.55 11.03
N LEU A 603 -5.98 -10.75 9.71
CA LEU A 603 -7.12 -10.93 8.84
C LEU A 603 -7.92 -12.16 9.30
N LYS A 604 -7.27 -13.18 9.88
CA LYS A 604 -7.94 -14.27 10.58
C LYS A 604 -8.80 -13.74 11.74
N ALA A 605 -8.18 -13.09 12.72
CA ALA A 605 -8.87 -12.60 13.91
C ALA A 605 -9.99 -11.60 13.55
N PHE A 606 -9.74 -10.63 12.68
CA PHE A 606 -10.77 -9.71 12.21
C PHE A 606 -11.95 -10.44 11.53
N LEU A 607 -11.67 -11.39 10.62
CA LEU A 607 -12.74 -12.10 9.92
C LEU A 607 -13.52 -13.03 10.86
N GLU A 608 -12.86 -13.71 11.80
CA GLU A 608 -13.49 -14.63 12.74
C GLU A 608 -14.26 -13.90 13.85
N THR A 609 -13.74 -12.81 14.43
CA THR A 609 -14.40 -12.09 15.53
C THR A 609 -15.45 -11.08 15.07
N THR A 610 -15.19 -10.38 13.96
CA THR A 610 -15.99 -9.21 13.55
C THR A 610 -16.90 -9.51 12.35
N VAL A 611 -16.39 -10.23 11.34
CA VAL A 611 -17.10 -10.39 10.06
C VAL A 611 -17.96 -11.64 10.02
N ALA A 612 -17.50 -12.78 10.55
CA ALA A 612 -18.28 -14.02 10.55
C ALA A 612 -19.65 -13.90 11.27
N PRO A 613 -19.77 -13.23 12.43
CA PRO A 613 -21.08 -13.01 13.08
C PRO A 613 -22.06 -12.16 12.27
N LEU A 614 -21.56 -11.24 11.42
CA LEU A 614 -22.37 -10.53 10.43
C LEU A 614 -22.81 -11.46 9.31
N CYS A 615 -21.86 -12.16 8.69
CA CYS A 615 -22.13 -12.95 7.49
C CYS A 615 -23.07 -14.15 7.74
N ALA A 616 -23.12 -14.64 8.98
CA ALA A 616 -24.12 -15.61 9.44
C ALA A 616 -25.55 -15.04 9.51
N LYS A 617 -25.71 -13.72 9.73
CA LYS A 617 -27.01 -13.03 9.82
C LYS A 617 -27.43 -12.36 8.52
N GLN A 618 -26.51 -11.71 7.81
CA GLN A 618 -26.74 -11.00 6.56
C GLN A 618 -25.60 -11.28 5.55
N SER A 619 -25.64 -12.47 4.94
CA SER A 619 -24.61 -12.98 4.02
C SER A 619 -24.38 -12.17 2.73
N LYS A 620 -25.23 -11.18 2.45
CA LYS A 620 -25.16 -10.28 1.28
C LYS A 620 -24.30 -9.03 1.50
N LEU A 621 -23.75 -8.84 2.69
CA LEU A 621 -22.86 -7.72 3.01
C LEU A 621 -21.54 -7.84 2.25
N LEU A 622 -21.12 -6.80 1.53
CA LEU A 622 -19.90 -6.82 0.72
C LEU A 622 -18.62 -7.02 1.56
N ILE A 623 -18.59 -6.71 2.86
CA ILE A 623 -17.47 -7.12 3.72
C ILE A 623 -17.31 -8.64 3.82
N CYS A 624 -18.39 -9.42 3.65
CA CYS A 624 -18.33 -10.88 3.62
C CYS A 624 -17.49 -11.41 2.46
N ALA A 625 -17.29 -10.64 1.38
CA ALA A 625 -16.33 -10.97 0.32
C ALA A 625 -14.92 -11.25 0.87
N ALA A 626 -14.49 -10.51 1.90
CA ALA A 626 -13.17 -10.68 2.50
C ALA A 626 -13.00 -12.05 3.19
N THR A 627 -14.10 -12.68 3.64
CA THR A 627 -14.05 -14.06 4.15
C THR A 627 -13.68 -15.07 3.07
N HIS A 628 -14.07 -14.84 1.82
CA HIS A 628 -13.80 -15.75 0.70
C HIS A 628 -12.34 -15.69 0.27
N TRP A 629 -11.73 -14.49 0.17
CA TRP A 629 -10.29 -14.35 -0.10
C TRP A 629 -9.45 -15.19 0.88
N ARG A 630 -9.75 -15.09 2.18
CA ARG A 630 -9.07 -15.89 3.21
C ARG A 630 -9.43 -17.38 3.13
N ALA A 631 -10.71 -17.72 2.98
CA ALA A 631 -11.15 -19.12 2.96
C ALA A 631 -10.46 -19.91 1.85
N LEU A 632 -10.36 -19.34 0.65
CA LEU A 632 -9.69 -19.96 -0.49
C LEU A 632 -8.17 -20.10 -0.24
N ALA A 633 -7.50 -19.06 0.25
CA ALA A 633 -6.07 -19.12 0.60
C ALA A 633 -5.79 -20.12 1.74
N THR A 634 -6.67 -20.21 2.73
CA THR A 634 -6.55 -21.12 3.88
C THR A 634 -6.78 -22.58 3.45
N ALA A 635 -7.77 -22.83 2.59
CA ALA A 635 -8.00 -24.16 2.01
C ALA A 635 -6.80 -24.61 1.17
N HIS A 636 -6.24 -23.72 0.35
CA HIS A 636 -5.06 -24.04 -0.47
C HIS A 636 -3.84 -24.32 0.40
N LYS A 637 -3.60 -23.52 1.44
CA LYS A 637 -2.52 -23.80 2.39
C LYS A 637 -2.73 -25.15 3.10
N GLN A 638 -3.95 -25.47 3.53
CA GLN A 638 -4.23 -26.79 4.14
C GLN A 638 -4.00 -27.97 3.16
N LEU A 639 -4.19 -27.76 1.86
CA LEU A 639 -3.83 -28.72 0.82
C LEU A 639 -2.31 -28.83 0.66
N GLU A 640 -1.59 -27.71 0.56
CA GLU A 640 -0.11 -27.67 0.49
C GLU A 640 0.55 -28.30 1.73
N ASP A 641 0.06 -27.99 2.93
CA ASP A 641 0.53 -28.53 4.22
C ASP A 641 0.30 -30.06 4.30
N GLU A 642 -0.87 -30.56 3.87
CA GLU A 642 -1.22 -31.98 3.91
C GLU A 642 -0.50 -32.81 2.83
N ILE A 643 -0.30 -32.22 1.64
CA ILE A 643 0.57 -32.79 0.60
C ILE A 643 2.02 -32.86 1.11
N THR A 644 2.53 -31.80 1.74
CA THR A 644 3.88 -31.77 2.30
C THR A 644 4.06 -32.81 3.41
N LYS A 645 3.07 -32.96 4.30
CA LYS A 645 3.00 -34.01 5.32
C LYS A 645 3.03 -35.42 4.70
N THR A 646 2.29 -35.63 3.61
CA THR A 646 2.21 -36.94 2.93
C THR A 646 3.50 -37.28 2.17
N THR A 647 4.14 -36.32 1.49
CA THR A 647 5.41 -36.56 0.79
C THR A 647 6.60 -36.69 1.74
N ALA A 648 6.63 -35.92 2.83
CA ALA A 648 7.68 -35.99 3.85
C ALA A 648 7.66 -37.28 4.69
N ALA A 649 6.56 -38.04 4.68
CA ALA A 649 6.44 -39.31 5.40
C ALA A 649 7.33 -40.44 4.83
N GLY A 650 7.97 -40.25 3.67
CA GLY A 650 8.98 -41.17 3.11
C GLY A 650 8.44 -42.47 2.51
N SER A 651 7.14 -42.72 2.61
CA SER A 651 6.44 -43.95 2.18
C SER A 651 5.77 -43.86 0.80
N VAL A 652 6.06 -42.83 0.00
CA VAL A 652 5.44 -42.56 -1.32
C VAL A 652 5.62 -43.71 -2.33
N VAL A 653 6.59 -44.61 -2.11
CA VAL A 653 6.81 -45.82 -2.92
C VAL A 653 5.75 -46.92 -2.66
N ALA A 654 4.91 -46.77 -1.63
CA ALA A 654 3.91 -47.77 -1.22
C ALA A 654 2.54 -47.20 -0.79
N GLN A 655 2.33 -45.89 -0.85
CA GLN A 655 1.09 -45.23 -0.38
C GLN A 655 0.42 -44.37 -1.46
N GLU A 656 -0.88 -44.15 -1.30
CA GLU A 656 -1.70 -43.34 -2.21
C GLU A 656 -1.29 -41.86 -2.14
N LEU A 657 -0.82 -41.32 -3.27
CA LEU A 657 -0.37 -39.94 -3.43
C LEU A 657 -1.49 -38.91 -3.19
N PHE A 658 -2.73 -39.31 -3.49
CA PHE A 658 -3.95 -38.52 -3.30
C PHE A 658 -4.91 -39.26 -2.36
N THR A 659 -4.49 -39.35 -1.10
CA THR A 659 -5.29 -39.90 0.02
C THR A 659 -6.66 -39.24 0.13
N ALA A 660 -7.57 -39.89 0.85
CA ALA A 660 -8.87 -39.30 1.20
C ALA A 660 -8.76 -37.92 1.87
N ASP A 661 -7.72 -37.69 2.70
CA ASP A 661 -7.45 -36.39 3.33
C ASP A 661 -7.05 -35.33 2.29
N ILE A 662 -6.11 -35.63 1.40
CA ILE A 662 -5.68 -34.71 0.32
C ILE A 662 -6.86 -34.38 -0.60
N LEU A 663 -7.66 -35.39 -0.98
CA LEU A 663 -8.89 -35.19 -1.76
C LEU A 663 -9.90 -34.30 -1.02
N SER A 664 -10.11 -34.50 0.29
CA SER A 664 -11.00 -33.67 1.09
C SER A 664 -10.52 -32.21 1.18
N LYS A 665 -9.20 -31.98 1.26
CA LYS A 665 -8.63 -30.63 1.18
C LYS A 665 -8.82 -30.01 -0.21
N ALA A 666 -8.60 -30.77 -1.28
CA ALA A 666 -8.75 -30.29 -2.65
C ALA A 666 -10.21 -29.96 -3.01
N ASP A 667 -11.17 -30.77 -2.58
CA ASP A 667 -12.60 -30.44 -2.69
C ASP A 667 -12.95 -29.18 -1.89
N GLY A 668 -12.35 -29.02 -0.70
CA GLY A 668 -12.44 -27.80 0.10
C GLY A 668 -11.92 -26.55 -0.63
N VAL A 669 -10.84 -26.65 -1.40
CA VAL A 669 -10.32 -25.55 -2.23
C VAL A 669 -11.31 -25.17 -3.33
N VAL A 670 -11.81 -26.15 -4.11
CA VAL A 670 -12.72 -25.87 -5.23
C VAL A 670 -14.10 -25.44 -4.73
N SER A 671 -14.55 -25.96 -3.58
CA SER A 671 -15.76 -25.50 -2.89
C SER A 671 -15.62 -24.05 -2.42
N ALA A 672 -14.51 -23.68 -1.76
CA ALA A 672 -14.25 -22.28 -1.38
C ALA A 672 -14.16 -21.35 -2.60
N PHE A 673 -13.63 -21.83 -3.73
CA PHE A 673 -13.60 -21.09 -5.00
C PHE A 673 -15.01 -20.84 -5.58
N ARG A 674 -15.88 -21.87 -5.57
CA ARG A 674 -17.28 -21.78 -6.01
C ARG A 674 -18.14 -20.92 -5.08
N ASP A 675 -17.97 -21.04 -3.77
CA ASP A 675 -18.65 -20.21 -2.76
C ASP A 675 -18.38 -18.71 -2.96
N GLY A 676 -17.16 -18.38 -3.38
CA GLY A 676 -16.83 -17.05 -3.87
C GLY A 676 -17.64 -16.70 -5.11
N LEU A 677 -17.53 -17.48 -6.20
CA LEU A 677 -18.23 -17.22 -7.47
C LEU A 677 -19.76 -17.04 -7.34
N VAL A 678 -20.43 -17.89 -6.56
CA VAL A 678 -21.89 -17.81 -6.34
C VAL A 678 -22.27 -16.48 -5.66
N LYS A 679 -21.43 -15.99 -4.74
CA LYS A 679 -21.63 -14.68 -4.08
C LYS A 679 -21.16 -13.50 -4.94
N CYS A 680 -20.23 -13.70 -5.89
CA CYS A 680 -19.90 -12.72 -6.93
C CYS A 680 -21.12 -12.39 -7.83
N GLN A 681 -22.08 -13.30 -7.96
CA GLN A 681 -23.25 -13.15 -8.84
C GLN A 681 -24.43 -12.36 -8.22
N CYS A 682 -24.28 -11.82 -7.00
CA CYS A 682 -25.30 -10.94 -6.43
C CYS A 682 -25.37 -9.59 -7.19
N GLN A 683 -26.60 -9.20 -7.56
CA GLN A 683 -26.88 -8.16 -8.56
C GLN A 683 -26.25 -6.77 -8.28
N ALA A 684 -25.89 -6.08 -9.36
CA ALA A 684 -25.74 -4.61 -9.43
C ALA A 684 -24.70 -3.96 -8.49
N GLY A 685 -23.44 -4.39 -8.58
CA GLY A 685 -22.27 -3.61 -8.12
C GLY A 685 -21.89 -3.76 -6.65
N TRP A 686 -22.48 -4.73 -5.94
CA TRP A 686 -22.30 -4.98 -4.50
C TRP A 686 -21.49 -6.25 -4.23
N ALA A 687 -20.65 -6.67 -5.17
CA ALA A 687 -19.99 -7.97 -5.19
C ALA A 687 -18.51 -7.91 -5.60
N LEU A 688 -17.79 -8.99 -5.33
CA LEU A 688 -16.45 -9.26 -5.88
C LEU A 688 -16.48 -9.17 -7.41
N ARG A 689 -15.50 -8.47 -8.01
CA ARG A 689 -15.26 -8.53 -9.46
C ARG A 689 -14.91 -9.99 -9.82
N VAL A 690 -15.72 -10.62 -10.67
CA VAL A 690 -15.52 -12.01 -11.11
C VAL A 690 -14.13 -12.17 -11.74
N GLU A 691 -13.66 -11.18 -12.49
CA GLU A 691 -12.31 -11.16 -13.07
C GLU A 691 -11.22 -11.17 -11.98
N SER A 692 -11.30 -10.28 -10.99
CA SER A 692 -10.39 -10.24 -9.84
C SER A 692 -10.39 -11.54 -9.03
N TRP A 693 -11.57 -12.14 -8.82
CA TRP A 693 -11.70 -13.43 -8.13
C TRP A 693 -10.99 -14.56 -8.89
N ASN A 694 -11.19 -14.64 -10.21
CA ASN A 694 -10.46 -15.58 -11.06
C ASN A 694 -8.95 -15.28 -11.08
N ASN A 695 -8.53 -14.00 -11.13
CA ASN A 695 -7.11 -13.62 -11.10
C ASN A 695 -6.42 -14.04 -9.80
N PHE A 696 -7.02 -13.79 -8.64
CA PHE A 696 -6.53 -14.28 -7.35
C PHE A 696 -6.43 -15.81 -7.31
N ALA A 697 -7.44 -16.52 -7.78
CA ALA A 697 -7.44 -17.99 -7.80
C ALA A 697 -6.39 -18.56 -8.77
N ARG A 698 -6.25 -17.99 -9.97
CA ARG A 698 -5.17 -18.32 -10.94
C ARG A 698 -3.80 -18.09 -10.30
N MET A 699 -3.61 -16.98 -9.59
CA MET A 699 -2.38 -16.70 -8.87
C MET A 699 -2.10 -17.72 -7.77
N LEU A 700 -3.10 -18.05 -6.96
CA LEU A 700 -2.96 -18.99 -5.85
C LEU A 700 -2.57 -20.40 -6.35
N PHE A 701 -3.21 -20.89 -7.41
CA PHE A 701 -2.99 -22.23 -7.94
C PHE A 701 -1.75 -22.33 -8.85
N PHE A 702 -1.57 -21.38 -9.77
CA PHE A 702 -0.55 -21.45 -10.83
C PHE A 702 0.65 -20.52 -10.60
N ASN A 703 0.56 -19.55 -9.68
CA ASN A 703 1.57 -18.52 -9.42
C ASN A 703 1.82 -17.57 -10.63
N THR A 704 0.78 -17.30 -11.44
CA THR A 704 0.81 -16.35 -12.58
C THR A 704 -0.60 -15.88 -12.98
N LEU A 705 -0.70 -14.64 -13.49
CA LEU A 705 -1.92 -14.06 -14.10
C LEU A 705 -1.96 -14.17 -15.64
N LYS A 706 -0.91 -14.72 -16.24
CA LYS A 706 -0.89 -15.11 -17.66
C LYS A 706 -1.03 -16.62 -17.77
N PRO A 707 -1.68 -17.15 -18.84
CA PRO A 707 -1.62 -18.55 -19.20
C PRO A 707 -0.16 -19.02 -19.15
N VAL A 708 0.09 -20.12 -18.44
CA VAL A 708 1.46 -20.46 -18.06
C VAL A 708 2.19 -21.02 -19.28
N SER A 709 3.34 -20.45 -19.58
CA SER A 709 4.35 -21.08 -20.43
C SER A 709 5.72 -20.97 -19.78
N GLY A 710 6.54 -22.00 -19.95
CA GLY A 710 7.84 -22.14 -19.30
C GLY A 710 7.73 -22.54 -17.82
N TYR A 711 6.95 -23.57 -17.48
CA TYR A 711 7.14 -24.22 -16.17
C TYR A 711 8.59 -24.71 -16.01
N PRO A 712 9.16 -24.73 -14.79
CA PRO A 712 10.49 -25.28 -14.56
C PRO A 712 10.57 -26.73 -15.06
N LEU A 713 11.59 -27.05 -15.85
CA LEU A 713 11.76 -28.39 -16.44
C LEU A 713 11.82 -29.48 -15.35
N THR A 714 12.35 -29.16 -14.17
CA THR A 714 12.34 -30.03 -12.98
C THR A 714 10.93 -30.33 -12.48
N ASP A 715 10.02 -29.34 -12.46
CA ASP A 715 8.62 -29.55 -12.08
C ASP A 715 7.85 -30.38 -13.13
N LEU A 716 8.22 -30.31 -14.42
CA LEU A 716 7.59 -31.12 -15.47
C LEU A 716 8.15 -32.56 -15.52
N LEU A 717 9.44 -32.76 -15.18
CA LEU A 717 10.08 -34.07 -15.14
C LEU A 717 9.87 -34.84 -13.81
N LEU A 718 9.60 -34.16 -12.70
CA LEU A 718 9.28 -34.78 -11.38
C LEU A 718 8.14 -34.06 -10.62
N PRO A 719 6.97 -33.79 -11.23
CA PRO A 719 5.83 -33.11 -10.61
C PRO A 719 5.31 -33.81 -9.35
N THR A 720 5.47 -35.13 -9.21
CA THR A 720 5.06 -35.82 -7.97
C THR A 720 5.96 -35.52 -6.77
N SER A 721 7.13 -34.90 -6.99
CA SER A 721 7.95 -34.32 -5.93
C SER A 721 7.66 -32.83 -5.67
N SER A 722 6.89 -32.18 -6.54
CA SER A 722 6.58 -30.76 -6.49
C SER A 722 5.21 -30.53 -5.84
N VAL A 723 5.21 -30.02 -4.60
CA VAL A 723 3.99 -29.67 -3.84
C VAL A 723 3.05 -28.77 -4.66
N LYS A 724 3.61 -27.87 -5.48
CA LYS A 724 2.84 -27.01 -6.39
C LYS A 724 2.08 -27.83 -7.45
N MET A 725 2.76 -28.72 -8.16
CA MET A 725 2.13 -29.55 -9.20
C MET A 725 1.10 -30.52 -8.61
N LEU A 726 1.41 -31.13 -7.46
CA LEU A 726 0.46 -31.97 -6.72
C LEU A 726 -0.80 -31.20 -6.32
N SER A 727 -0.67 -29.96 -5.83
CA SER A 727 -1.82 -29.13 -5.46
C SER A 727 -2.70 -28.82 -6.66
N ILE A 728 -2.11 -28.45 -7.81
CA ILE A 728 -2.84 -28.21 -9.07
C ILE A 728 -3.58 -29.46 -9.54
N PHE A 729 -2.90 -30.61 -9.56
CA PHE A 729 -3.50 -31.88 -9.97
C PHE A 729 -4.63 -32.35 -9.04
N ALA A 730 -4.47 -32.16 -7.73
CA ALA A 730 -5.48 -32.54 -6.74
C ALA A 730 -6.78 -31.73 -6.94
N ILE A 731 -6.69 -30.41 -7.14
CA ILE A 731 -7.88 -29.56 -7.37
C ILE A 731 -8.51 -29.77 -8.76
N TRP A 732 -7.72 -30.10 -9.79
CA TRP A 732 -8.19 -30.31 -11.17
C TRP A 732 -9.37 -31.29 -11.22
N ALA A 733 -9.27 -32.39 -10.47
CA ALA A 733 -10.27 -33.44 -10.43
C ALA A 733 -11.63 -33.00 -9.82
N PHE A 734 -11.74 -31.82 -9.20
CA PHE A 734 -12.97 -31.34 -8.57
C PHE A 734 -13.75 -30.30 -9.39
N PHE A 735 -13.10 -29.59 -10.31
CA PHE A 735 -13.76 -28.71 -11.28
C PHE A 735 -14.73 -29.49 -12.20
N THR A 736 -15.74 -28.83 -12.76
CA THR A 736 -16.60 -29.39 -13.82
C THR A 736 -15.98 -29.21 -15.21
N PRO A 737 -16.40 -29.98 -16.23
CA PRO A 737 -15.95 -29.78 -17.60
C PRO A 737 -16.20 -28.37 -18.12
N GLU A 738 -17.33 -27.75 -17.77
CA GLU A 738 -17.72 -26.40 -18.19
C GLU A 738 -16.85 -25.32 -17.55
N GLU A 739 -16.56 -25.44 -16.25
CA GLU A 739 -15.67 -24.52 -15.54
C GLU A 739 -14.25 -24.57 -16.12
N ILE A 740 -13.71 -25.77 -16.31
CA ILE A 740 -12.37 -26.01 -16.88
C ILE A 740 -12.28 -25.52 -18.33
N MET A 741 -13.31 -25.75 -19.16
CA MET A 741 -13.28 -25.39 -20.58
C MET A 741 -13.63 -23.92 -20.86
N SER A 742 -14.04 -23.16 -19.84
CA SER A 742 -14.26 -21.71 -19.94
C SER A 742 -12.98 -20.96 -20.33
N ASP A 743 -13.13 -19.83 -21.02
CA ASP A 743 -12.03 -18.93 -21.39
C ASP A 743 -11.20 -18.45 -20.18
N SER A 744 -11.77 -18.53 -18.97
CA SER A 744 -11.12 -18.15 -17.72
C SER A 744 -10.03 -19.13 -17.26
N TRP A 745 -10.22 -20.43 -17.52
CA TRP A 745 -9.44 -21.51 -16.92
C TRP A 745 -8.78 -22.44 -17.93
N ARG A 746 -9.41 -22.63 -19.10
CA ARG A 746 -8.88 -23.45 -20.18
C ARG A 746 -7.44 -23.11 -20.55
N PRO A 747 -7.01 -21.84 -20.65
CA PRO A 747 -5.60 -21.52 -20.98
C PRO A 747 -4.58 -22.01 -19.94
N TYR A 748 -4.97 -22.21 -18.69
CA TYR A 748 -4.08 -22.65 -17.60
C TYR A 748 -3.98 -24.17 -17.54
N PHE A 749 -5.13 -24.86 -17.53
CA PHE A 749 -5.18 -26.33 -17.50
C PHE A 749 -4.71 -26.95 -18.83
N ALA A 750 -5.09 -26.38 -19.98
CA ALA A 750 -4.57 -26.82 -21.27
C ALA A 750 -3.08 -26.49 -21.43
N GLY A 751 -2.63 -25.31 -21.02
CA GLY A 751 -1.20 -24.94 -21.06
C GLY A 751 -0.32 -25.90 -20.25
N LEU A 752 -0.70 -26.21 -19.01
CA LEU A 752 0.01 -27.21 -18.20
C LEU A 752 -0.07 -28.63 -18.79
N SER A 753 -1.24 -29.03 -19.30
CA SER A 753 -1.39 -30.29 -20.04
C SER A 753 -0.39 -30.39 -21.19
N ASP A 754 -0.27 -29.33 -21.97
CA ASP A 754 0.41 -29.40 -23.26
C ASP A 754 1.93 -29.27 -23.09
N GLU A 755 2.42 -28.46 -22.14
CA GLU A 755 3.84 -28.47 -21.74
C GLU A 755 4.25 -29.79 -21.07
N LEU A 756 3.44 -30.34 -20.15
CA LEU A 756 3.74 -31.62 -19.51
C LEU A 756 3.70 -32.78 -20.51
N SER A 757 2.72 -32.79 -21.41
CA SER A 757 2.64 -33.75 -22.52
C SER A 757 3.87 -33.65 -23.41
N ALA A 758 4.25 -32.45 -23.87
CA ALA A 758 5.39 -32.25 -24.75
C ALA A 758 6.72 -32.71 -24.11
N VAL A 759 7.01 -32.29 -22.88
CA VAL A 759 8.23 -32.70 -22.15
C VAL A 759 8.27 -34.21 -21.94
N ARG A 760 7.15 -34.83 -21.57
CA ARG A 760 7.09 -36.29 -21.33
C ARG A 760 7.16 -37.09 -22.63
N ARG A 761 6.55 -36.62 -23.71
CA ARG A 761 6.68 -37.23 -25.04
C ARG A 761 8.12 -37.17 -25.55
N ALA A 762 8.81 -36.04 -25.40
CA ALA A 762 10.23 -35.92 -25.78
C ALA A 762 11.14 -36.90 -25.01
N ASP A 763 10.84 -37.14 -23.72
CA ASP A 763 11.62 -38.09 -22.92
C ASP A 763 11.30 -39.56 -23.26
N ILE A 764 10.05 -39.87 -23.60
CA ILE A 764 9.64 -41.17 -24.17
C ILE A 764 10.31 -41.39 -25.54
N GLU A 765 10.30 -40.39 -26.43
CA GLU A 765 10.93 -40.40 -27.74
C GLU A 765 12.45 -40.67 -27.64
N ARG A 766 13.14 -39.98 -26.74
CA ARG A 766 14.55 -40.22 -26.41
C ARG A 766 14.83 -41.66 -25.95
N LEU A 767 13.88 -42.32 -25.26
CA LEU A 767 14.01 -43.71 -24.81
C LEU A 767 13.63 -44.73 -25.90
N VAL A 768 12.67 -44.39 -26.77
CA VAL A 768 12.20 -45.23 -27.87
C VAL A 768 13.24 -45.33 -28.98
N TYR A 769 13.71 -44.20 -29.52
CA TYR A 769 14.59 -44.15 -30.70
C TYR A 769 16.10 -44.31 -30.39
N SER A 770 16.51 -44.30 -29.11
CA SER A 770 17.95 -44.34 -28.76
C SER A 770 18.58 -45.72 -28.97
N ARG A 771 19.40 -45.86 -30.02
CA ARG A 771 20.20 -47.09 -30.28
C ARG A 771 21.09 -47.53 -29.10
N ARG A 772 21.42 -46.64 -28.15
CA ARG A 772 22.27 -46.96 -26.97
C ARG A 772 21.49 -47.37 -25.71
N VAL A 773 20.19 -47.12 -25.65
CA VAL A 773 19.38 -47.21 -24.41
C VAL A 773 18.22 -48.17 -24.61
N GLY A 774 18.48 -49.47 -24.41
CA GLY A 774 17.55 -50.56 -24.71
C GLY A 774 16.24 -50.55 -23.90
N THR A 775 15.29 -51.40 -24.31
CA THR A 775 13.89 -51.45 -23.81
C THR A 775 13.75 -51.47 -22.29
N LYS A 776 14.69 -52.09 -21.56
CA LYS A 776 14.73 -52.10 -20.08
C LYS A 776 14.73 -50.70 -19.44
N SER A 777 15.20 -49.67 -20.15
CA SER A 777 15.17 -48.28 -19.69
C SER A 777 13.85 -47.55 -20.01
N LEU A 778 13.14 -47.98 -21.06
CA LEU A 778 11.76 -47.55 -21.32
C LEU A 778 10.82 -48.15 -20.26
N GLU A 779 11.01 -49.43 -19.94
CA GLU A 779 10.35 -50.10 -18.82
C GLU A 779 10.63 -49.38 -17.49
N ALA A 780 11.90 -49.15 -17.15
CA ALA A 780 12.30 -48.45 -15.92
C ALA A 780 11.75 -47.01 -15.79
N TYR A 781 11.50 -46.34 -16.91
CA TYR A 781 10.84 -45.03 -16.91
C TYR A 781 9.36 -45.15 -16.56
N PHE A 782 8.64 -46.12 -17.13
CA PHE A 782 7.20 -46.30 -16.96
C PHE A 782 6.79 -47.10 -15.72
N ASP A 783 7.68 -47.89 -15.12
CA ASP A 783 7.45 -48.65 -13.88
C ASP A 783 7.84 -47.89 -12.60
N GLY A 784 8.42 -46.70 -12.74
CA GLY A 784 8.73 -45.80 -11.61
C GLY A 784 10.20 -45.81 -11.17
N ARG A 785 11.07 -46.66 -11.73
CA ARG A 785 12.48 -46.77 -11.31
C ARG A 785 13.37 -45.60 -11.74
N THR A 786 13.05 -44.90 -12.83
CA THR A 786 13.83 -43.75 -13.33
C THR A 786 12.99 -42.50 -13.62
N SER A 787 11.69 -42.52 -13.34
CA SER A 787 10.81 -41.34 -13.39
C SER A 787 9.59 -41.56 -12.50
N ASP A 788 8.74 -40.55 -12.31
CA ASP A 788 7.46 -40.67 -11.61
C ASP A 788 6.27 -41.07 -12.51
N MET A 789 6.52 -41.50 -13.75
CA MET A 789 5.48 -41.77 -14.75
C MET A 789 4.50 -42.88 -14.32
N ALA A 790 4.94 -43.87 -13.54
CA ALA A 790 4.06 -44.89 -12.96
C ALA A 790 2.99 -44.27 -12.04
N THR A 791 3.40 -43.42 -11.11
CA THR A 791 2.51 -42.72 -10.18
C THR A 791 1.59 -41.74 -10.90
N LEU A 792 2.10 -41.03 -11.91
CA LEU A 792 1.31 -40.15 -12.76
C LEU A 792 0.20 -40.93 -13.51
N ALA A 793 0.55 -42.03 -14.17
CA ALA A 793 -0.38 -42.79 -14.99
C ALA A 793 -1.41 -43.62 -14.20
N THR A 794 -1.08 -44.03 -12.96
CA THR A 794 -1.97 -44.84 -12.12
C THR A 794 -2.82 -44.01 -11.15
N GLN A 795 -2.28 -42.91 -10.61
CA GLN A 795 -2.94 -42.15 -9.53
C GLN A 795 -3.42 -40.76 -9.95
N VAL A 796 -2.71 -40.09 -10.86
CA VAL A 796 -2.96 -38.68 -11.22
C VAL A 796 -3.83 -38.55 -12.47
N PHE A 797 -3.31 -38.98 -13.63
CA PHE A 797 -3.97 -38.81 -14.92
C PHE A 797 -5.35 -39.49 -14.99
N PRO A 798 -5.60 -40.67 -14.40
CA PRO A 798 -6.95 -41.26 -14.42
C PRO A 798 -8.01 -40.36 -13.76
N ARG A 799 -7.67 -39.65 -12.66
CA ARG A 799 -8.60 -38.74 -11.96
C ARG A 799 -8.91 -37.49 -12.77
N ILE A 800 -7.90 -36.97 -13.50
CA ILE A 800 -8.05 -35.85 -14.43
C ILE A 800 -8.88 -36.27 -15.66
N CYS A 801 -8.55 -37.41 -16.28
CA CYS A 801 -9.05 -37.79 -17.60
C CYS A 801 -10.42 -38.49 -17.58
N ALA A 802 -10.76 -39.24 -16.52
CA ALA A 802 -12.02 -40.00 -16.47
C ALA A 802 -13.28 -39.11 -16.61
N ARG A 803 -13.25 -37.88 -16.07
CA ARG A 803 -14.35 -36.91 -16.18
C ARG A 803 -14.60 -36.41 -17.61
N PHE A 804 -13.64 -36.58 -18.53
CA PHE A 804 -13.74 -36.10 -19.91
C PHE A 804 -13.96 -37.22 -20.93
N ALA A 805 -14.03 -38.50 -20.51
CA ALA A 805 -14.04 -39.67 -21.41
C ALA A 805 -15.23 -39.77 -22.38
N ALA A 806 -16.31 -38.99 -22.17
CA ALA A 806 -17.43 -38.87 -23.12
C ALA A 806 -17.14 -37.94 -24.32
N ILE A 807 -16.00 -37.25 -24.29
CA ILE A 807 -15.47 -36.38 -25.35
C ILE A 807 -14.06 -36.89 -25.67
N LEU A 808 -13.53 -36.62 -26.87
CA LEU A 808 -12.09 -36.75 -27.10
C LEU A 808 -11.38 -35.77 -26.15
N SER A 809 -10.74 -36.30 -25.10
CA SER A 809 -10.27 -35.50 -23.96
C SER A 809 -9.43 -34.30 -24.41
N PRO A 810 -9.77 -33.08 -23.99
CA PRO A 810 -9.09 -31.86 -24.45
C PRO A 810 -7.67 -31.69 -23.87
N PHE A 811 -7.19 -32.65 -23.06
CA PHE A 811 -5.89 -32.60 -22.39
C PHE A 811 -4.95 -33.67 -22.93
N GLN A 812 -3.86 -33.23 -23.57
CA GLN A 812 -2.85 -34.10 -24.17
C GLN A 812 -2.18 -35.05 -23.17
N VAL A 813 -2.08 -34.69 -21.88
CA VAL A 813 -1.58 -35.60 -20.81
C VAL A 813 -2.35 -36.93 -20.73
N CYS A 814 -3.62 -36.96 -21.11
CA CYS A 814 -4.40 -38.21 -21.16
C CYS A 814 -3.83 -39.20 -22.20
N GLY A 815 -3.17 -38.68 -23.24
CA GLY A 815 -2.42 -39.46 -24.23
C GLY A 815 -1.14 -40.11 -23.71
N LEU A 816 -0.70 -39.81 -22.48
CA LEU A 816 0.43 -40.48 -21.81
C LEU A 816 0.00 -41.79 -21.13
N ILE A 817 -1.26 -41.92 -20.70
CA ILE A 817 -1.77 -43.12 -20.00
C ILE A 817 -1.58 -44.36 -20.89
N LYS A 818 -1.94 -44.26 -22.18
CA LYS A 818 -1.83 -45.38 -23.13
C LYS A 818 -0.42 -46.00 -23.16
N PHE A 819 0.64 -45.19 -23.06
CA PHE A 819 2.02 -45.69 -23.06
C PHE A 819 2.35 -46.47 -21.80
N HIS A 820 1.95 -45.99 -20.62
CA HIS A 820 2.14 -46.74 -19.37
C HIS A 820 1.39 -48.07 -19.37
N THR A 821 0.13 -48.09 -19.83
CA THR A 821 -0.66 -49.33 -19.94
C THR A 821 0.01 -50.34 -20.88
N LEU A 822 0.46 -49.89 -22.05
CA LEU A 822 1.13 -50.74 -23.04
C LEU A 822 2.45 -51.34 -22.51
N VAL A 823 3.27 -50.53 -21.84
CA VAL A 823 4.54 -50.99 -21.24
C VAL A 823 4.29 -51.94 -20.07
N THR A 824 3.30 -51.66 -19.22
CA THR A 824 2.94 -52.53 -18.08
C THR A 824 2.46 -53.90 -18.56
N LEU A 825 1.54 -53.94 -19.55
CA LEU A 825 1.10 -55.20 -20.17
C LEU A 825 2.27 -56.00 -20.75
N ARG A 826 3.29 -55.33 -21.33
CA ARG A 826 4.50 -55.98 -21.86
C ARG A 826 5.41 -56.54 -20.76
N ILE A 827 5.51 -55.86 -19.61
CA ILE A 827 6.25 -56.33 -18.44
C ILE A 827 5.55 -57.55 -17.82
N ASP A 828 4.23 -57.48 -17.61
CA ASP A 828 3.45 -58.59 -17.04
C ASP A 828 3.39 -59.80 -17.97
N LEU A 829 3.28 -59.60 -19.29
CA LEU A 829 3.35 -60.69 -20.28
C LEU A 829 4.71 -61.39 -20.25
N GLN A 830 5.84 -60.64 -20.27
CA GLN A 830 7.18 -61.23 -20.13
C GLN A 830 7.35 -61.94 -18.78
N ARG A 831 6.85 -61.36 -17.69
CA ARG A 831 6.91 -61.97 -16.35
C ARG A 831 6.14 -63.28 -16.30
N THR A 832 4.96 -63.33 -16.89
CA THR A 832 4.11 -64.53 -16.94
C THR A 832 4.77 -65.62 -17.77
N LEU A 833 5.28 -65.30 -18.98
CA LEU A 833 6.06 -66.22 -19.80
C LEU A 833 7.29 -66.80 -19.07
N ARG A 834 8.01 -66.00 -18.26
CA ARG A 834 9.11 -66.52 -17.42
C ARG A 834 8.65 -67.49 -16.32
N LEU A 835 7.48 -67.26 -15.72
CA LEU A 835 6.92 -68.13 -14.67
C LEU A 835 6.40 -69.45 -15.26
N GLU A 836 5.84 -69.38 -16.48
CA GLU A 836 5.32 -70.52 -17.24
C GLU A 836 6.41 -71.21 -18.09
N PHE A 837 7.70 -70.86 -17.94
CA PHE A 837 8.84 -71.43 -18.67
C PHE A 837 8.69 -71.39 -20.22
N GLY A 838 8.00 -70.38 -20.76
CA GLY A 838 7.68 -70.24 -22.18
C GLY A 838 6.37 -70.90 -22.64
N TYR A 839 5.67 -71.63 -21.76
CA TYR A 839 4.35 -72.17 -22.08
C TYR A 839 3.33 -71.03 -22.19
N ILE A 840 2.63 -70.98 -23.33
CA ILE A 840 1.55 -70.01 -23.56
C ILE A 840 0.30 -70.55 -22.86
N SER A 841 0.09 -70.12 -21.61
CA SER A 841 -1.11 -70.44 -20.83
C SER A 841 -2.25 -69.45 -21.09
N ALA A 842 -3.44 -69.73 -20.55
CA ALA A 842 -4.62 -68.86 -20.72
C ALA A 842 -4.40 -67.42 -20.20
N ASP A 843 -3.52 -67.23 -19.20
CA ASP A 843 -3.16 -65.89 -18.72
C ASP A 843 -2.15 -65.17 -19.63
N VAL A 844 -1.23 -65.92 -20.27
CA VAL A 844 -0.36 -65.38 -21.33
C VAL A 844 -1.21 -64.94 -22.52
N GLU A 845 -2.16 -65.77 -22.96
CA GLU A 845 -3.11 -65.47 -24.04
C GLU A 845 -3.96 -64.22 -23.72
N ARG A 846 -4.50 -64.14 -22.49
CA ARG A 846 -5.24 -62.98 -22.01
C ARG A 846 -4.41 -61.69 -22.04
N LEU A 847 -3.18 -61.71 -21.53
CA LEU A 847 -2.29 -60.55 -21.50
C LEU A 847 -1.84 -60.12 -22.91
N ALA A 848 -1.55 -61.09 -23.79
CA ALA A 848 -1.20 -60.84 -25.18
C ALA A 848 -2.34 -60.19 -25.98
N ALA A 849 -3.57 -60.71 -25.83
CA ALA A 849 -4.76 -60.12 -26.43
C ALA A 849 -5.03 -58.70 -25.88
N GLN A 850 -4.85 -58.48 -24.57
CA GLN A 850 -4.97 -57.16 -23.95
C GLN A 850 -3.92 -56.16 -24.48
N PHE A 851 -2.67 -56.60 -24.73
CA PHE A 851 -1.64 -55.78 -25.36
C PHE A 851 -2.03 -55.40 -26.80
N ALA A 852 -2.43 -56.37 -27.62
CA ALA A 852 -2.83 -56.13 -29.02
C ALA A 852 -4.02 -55.15 -29.13
N GLN A 853 -5.04 -55.34 -28.28
CA GLN A 853 -6.20 -54.43 -28.18
C GLN A 853 -5.79 -53.02 -27.74
N THR A 854 -4.90 -52.91 -26.74
CA THR A 854 -4.40 -51.61 -26.25
C THR A 854 -3.58 -50.88 -27.32
N PHE A 855 -2.70 -51.58 -28.03
CA PHE A 855 -1.91 -51.02 -29.12
C PHE A 855 -2.82 -50.52 -30.26
N GLY A 856 -3.77 -51.35 -30.70
CA GLY A 856 -4.75 -51.04 -31.73
C GLY A 856 -5.62 -49.83 -31.42
N ALA A 857 -6.15 -49.74 -30.19
CA ALA A 857 -6.92 -48.57 -29.74
C ALA A 857 -6.12 -47.26 -29.85
N GLY A 858 -4.81 -47.31 -29.61
CA GLY A 858 -3.93 -46.14 -29.78
C GLY A 858 -3.66 -45.74 -31.24
N LEU A 859 -3.81 -46.66 -32.22
CA LEU A 859 -3.59 -46.36 -33.64
C LEU A 859 -4.53 -45.29 -34.20
N ALA A 860 -5.71 -45.12 -33.59
CA ALA A 860 -6.64 -44.04 -33.93
C ALA A 860 -6.01 -42.63 -33.86
N SER A 861 -4.95 -42.47 -33.06
CA SER A 861 -4.21 -41.20 -32.94
C SER A 861 -3.20 -40.92 -34.07
N ARG A 862 -2.91 -41.90 -34.95
CA ARG A 862 -1.90 -41.81 -36.04
C ARG A 862 -0.52 -41.28 -35.59
N ASP A 863 -0.17 -41.60 -34.36
CA ASP A 863 0.98 -41.09 -33.61
C ASP A 863 2.24 -41.93 -33.90
N GLU A 864 3.24 -41.40 -34.59
CA GLU A 864 4.43 -42.20 -34.99
C GLU A 864 5.18 -42.76 -33.77
N LEU A 865 5.32 -41.94 -32.72
CA LEU A 865 5.93 -42.33 -31.45
C LEU A 865 5.21 -43.51 -30.79
N TRP A 866 3.90 -43.64 -31.01
CA TRP A 866 3.12 -44.78 -30.52
C TRP A 866 3.50 -46.07 -31.25
N THR A 867 3.57 -46.03 -32.58
CA THR A 867 4.01 -47.19 -33.39
C THR A 867 5.43 -47.60 -33.04
N MET A 868 6.35 -46.64 -32.92
CA MET A 868 7.75 -46.91 -32.59
C MET A 868 7.94 -47.40 -31.16
N ALA A 869 7.12 -46.96 -30.20
CA ALA A 869 7.09 -47.55 -28.87
C ALA A 869 6.64 -49.03 -28.92
N GLY A 870 5.63 -49.36 -29.72
CA GLY A 870 5.20 -50.75 -29.96
C GLY A 870 6.34 -51.62 -30.54
N ALA A 871 7.00 -51.14 -31.58
CA ALA A 871 8.15 -51.83 -32.19
C ALA A 871 9.28 -52.05 -31.16
N ARG A 872 9.64 -51.01 -30.39
CA ARG A 872 10.68 -51.07 -29.36
C ARG A 872 10.34 -52.01 -28.19
N LEU A 873 9.07 -52.18 -27.86
CA LEU A 873 8.61 -53.05 -26.77
C LEU A 873 8.58 -54.54 -27.15
N LEU A 874 8.25 -54.85 -28.42
CA LEU A 874 8.15 -56.24 -28.90
C LEU A 874 9.46 -56.76 -29.51
N PHE A 875 10.14 -55.96 -30.33
CA PHE A 875 11.33 -56.38 -31.08
C PHE A 875 12.65 -55.87 -30.47
N GLY A 876 12.58 -55.04 -29.43
CA GLY A 876 13.78 -54.41 -28.85
C GLY A 876 14.38 -53.27 -29.69
N THR A 877 13.82 -52.96 -30.86
CA THR A 877 14.35 -52.00 -31.83
C THR A 877 13.22 -51.28 -32.57
N THR A 878 13.44 -50.02 -32.96
CA THR A 878 12.59 -49.26 -33.90
C THR A 878 12.96 -49.55 -35.36
N GLU A 879 14.14 -50.10 -35.61
CA GLU A 879 14.69 -50.38 -36.94
C GLU A 879 14.65 -51.87 -37.25
N LEU A 880 14.40 -52.23 -38.51
CA LEU A 880 14.57 -53.60 -39.01
C LEU A 880 16.07 -53.95 -39.06
N GLN A 881 16.48 -54.96 -38.31
CA GLN A 881 17.90 -55.36 -38.17
C GLN A 881 18.09 -56.84 -38.49
N VAL A 882 19.11 -57.16 -39.29
CA VAL A 882 19.49 -58.55 -39.58
C VAL A 882 20.14 -59.14 -38.32
N LEU A 883 19.61 -60.27 -37.86
CA LEU A 883 20.04 -60.94 -36.64
C LEU A 883 20.99 -62.09 -36.96
N PRO A 884 21.98 -62.40 -36.09
CA PRO A 884 22.84 -63.55 -36.29
C PRO A 884 22.08 -64.85 -36.05
N ASP A 885 22.35 -65.90 -36.83
CA ASP A 885 21.70 -67.22 -36.74
C ASP A 885 21.59 -67.75 -35.30
N LYS A 886 22.62 -67.54 -34.46
CA LYS A 886 22.61 -67.94 -33.04
C LYS A 886 21.47 -67.29 -32.22
N ALA A 887 21.07 -66.06 -32.53
CA ALA A 887 19.94 -65.39 -31.88
C ALA A 887 18.59 -65.79 -32.52
N LEU A 888 18.59 -66.11 -33.82
CA LEU A 888 17.39 -66.51 -34.55
C LEU A 888 16.91 -67.92 -34.16
N VAL A 889 17.82 -68.88 -34.02
CA VAL A 889 17.49 -70.23 -33.50
C VAL A 889 17.25 -70.24 -31.99
N THR A 890 17.28 -69.07 -31.35
CA THR A 890 17.04 -68.88 -29.92
C THR A 890 16.02 -67.76 -29.63
N SER A 891 15.00 -67.66 -30.49
CA SER A 891 14.07 -66.53 -30.58
C SER A 891 12.82 -66.69 -29.70
N ALA A 892 12.35 -67.92 -29.47
CA ALA A 892 11.24 -68.20 -28.54
C ALA A 892 11.76 -68.34 -27.11
N ARG A 893 12.10 -67.19 -26.52
CA ARG A 893 12.40 -67.05 -25.09
C ARG A 893 11.68 -65.83 -24.53
N PRO A 894 11.33 -65.80 -23.23
CA PRO A 894 10.70 -64.63 -22.62
C PRO A 894 11.56 -63.37 -22.75
N ASP A 895 12.89 -63.53 -22.75
CA ASP A 895 13.88 -62.46 -22.85
C ASP A 895 14.26 -62.09 -24.31
N ALA A 896 13.69 -62.79 -25.29
CA ALA A 896 13.86 -62.56 -26.73
C ALA A 896 12.51 -62.15 -27.36
N PHE A 897 12.05 -62.86 -28.40
CA PHE A 897 10.90 -62.48 -29.22
C PHE A 897 9.60 -63.23 -28.87
N GLU A 898 9.59 -64.10 -27.87
CA GLU A 898 8.38 -64.85 -27.46
C GLU A 898 7.22 -63.93 -27.06
N VAL A 899 7.52 -62.79 -26.44
CA VAL A 899 6.56 -61.71 -26.14
C VAL A 899 5.91 -61.18 -27.44
N ALA A 900 6.69 -61.02 -28.50
CA ALA A 900 6.20 -60.59 -29.80
C ALA A 900 5.34 -61.68 -30.46
N TYR A 901 5.77 -62.94 -30.42
CA TYR A 901 5.01 -64.08 -30.95
C TYR A 901 3.67 -64.28 -30.24
N ALA A 902 3.65 -64.18 -28.90
CA ALA A 902 2.43 -64.28 -28.10
C ALA A 902 1.41 -63.18 -28.48
N VAL A 903 1.87 -61.92 -28.62
CA VAL A 903 1.03 -60.81 -29.10
C VAL A 903 0.54 -61.05 -30.54
N PHE A 904 1.41 -61.58 -31.41
CA PHE A 904 1.10 -61.78 -32.83
C PHE A 904 0.12 -62.93 -33.11
N ALA A 905 -0.01 -63.90 -32.19
CA ALA A 905 -1.10 -64.88 -32.25
C ALA A 905 -2.50 -64.22 -32.33
N PHE A 906 -2.64 -63.00 -31.77
CA PHE A 906 -3.87 -62.21 -31.76
C PHE A 906 -3.88 -61.07 -32.81
N TYR A 907 -3.15 -61.22 -33.92
CA TYR A 907 -3.15 -60.24 -35.00
C TYR A 907 -4.54 -60.12 -35.67
N ASP A 908 -4.96 -58.85 -35.80
CA ASP A 908 -6.04 -58.33 -36.64
C ASP A 908 -5.44 -57.08 -37.32
N PRO A 909 -5.63 -56.84 -38.63
CA PRO A 909 -5.15 -55.63 -39.30
C PRO A 909 -5.61 -54.31 -38.66
N LYS A 910 -6.73 -54.29 -37.92
CA LYS A 910 -7.18 -53.11 -37.15
C LYS A 910 -6.37 -52.87 -35.88
N LEU A 911 -5.66 -53.90 -35.39
CA LEU A 911 -4.92 -53.87 -34.13
C LEU A 911 -3.41 -53.73 -34.33
N LEU A 912 -2.81 -54.49 -35.25
CA LEU A 912 -1.34 -54.66 -35.32
C LEU A 912 -0.70 -54.30 -36.68
N GLU A 913 -1.46 -53.87 -37.69
CA GLU A 913 -0.97 -53.61 -39.06
C GLU A 913 0.33 -52.76 -39.13
N PRO A 914 0.50 -51.65 -38.37
CA PRO A 914 1.72 -50.85 -38.44
C PRO A 914 3.00 -51.55 -37.94
N LEU A 915 2.89 -52.76 -37.37
CA LEU A 915 4.03 -53.59 -36.96
C LEU A 915 4.25 -54.80 -37.89
N LEU A 916 3.39 -55.02 -38.89
CA LEU A 916 3.40 -56.23 -39.74
C LEU A 916 4.72 -56.45 -40.49
N SER A 917 5.43 -55.37 -40.85
CA SER A 917 6.76 -55.45 -41.48
C SER A 917 7.85 -56.00 -40.56
N TRP A 918 7.79 -55.68 -39.26
CA TRP A 918 8.72 -56.23 -38.27
C TRP A 918 8.43 -57.72 -38.03
N PHE A 919 7.15 -58.12 -38.03
CA PHE A 919 6.77 -59.53 -37.91
C PHE A 919 7.25 -60.38 -39.09
N HIS A 920 6.98 -59.98 -40.34
CA HIS A 920 7.55 -60.66 -41.52
C HIS A 920 9.08 -60.78 -41.43
N PHE A 921 9.75 -59.65 -41.21
CA PHE A 921 11.21 -59.59 -41.24
C PHE A 921 11.89 -60.39 -40.12
N LEU A 922 11.25 -60.54 -38.96
CA LEU A 922 11.68 -61.46 -37.90
C LEU A 922 11.41 -62.92 -38.30
N ILE A 923 10.18 -63.23 -38.73
CA ILE A 923 9.72 -64.59 -39.01
C ILE A 923 10.52 -65.23 -40.14
N ASP A 924 10.76 -64.51 -41.25
CA ASP A 924 11.51 -65.03 -42.40
C ASP A 924 12.98 -65.35 -42.05
N GLN A 925 13.61 -64.53 -41.20
CA GLN A 925 14.95 -64.81 -40.69
C GLN A 925 14.98 -66.06 -39.79
N VAL A 926 13.99 -66.22 -38.90
CA VAL A 926 13.89 -67.37 -37.99
C VAL A 926 13.62 -68.68 -38.76
N SER A 927 12.73 -68.64 -39.75
CA SER A 927 12.53 -69.75 -40.71
C SER A 927 13.86 -70.20 -41.33
N VAL A 928 14.58 -69.26 -41.96
CA VAL A 928 15.82 -69.56 -42.68
C VAL A 928 16.91 -70.09 -41.73
N ALA A 929 17.05 -69.51 -40.53
CA ALA A 929 18.02 -69.97 -39.55
C ALA A 929 17.73 -71.40 -39.06
N HIS A 930 16.46 -71.73 -38.77
CA HIS A 930 16.12 -73.10 -38.37
C HIS A 930 16.27 -74.10 -39.52
N PHE A 931 15.86 -73.77 -40.75
CA PHE A 931 16.08 -74.65 -41.91
C PHE A 931 17.57 -74.92 -42.16
N ARG A 932 18.46 -73.92 -42.03
CA ARG A 932 19.93 -74.14 -42.08
C ARG A 932 20.40 -75.09 -40.98
N GLY A 933 19.97 -74.86 -39.73
CA GLY A 933 20.36 -75.69 -38.58
C GLY A 933 19.96 -77.15 -38.72
N ILE A 934 18.72 -77.41 -39.14
CA ILE A 934 18.19 -78.76 -39.36
C ILE A 934 18.92 -79.44 -40.54
N ASN A 935 19.08 -78.74 -41.67
CA ASN A 935 19.79 -79.29 -42.83
C ASN A 935 21.25 -79.63 -42.49
N LYS A 936 21.90 -78.86 -41.60
CA LYS A 936 23.22 -79.21 -41.10
C LYS A 936 23.19 -80.52 -40.29
N LEU A 937 22.29 -80.66 -39.33
CA LEU A 937 22.16 -81.89 -38.52
C LEU A 937 21.86 -83.13 -39.38
N ILE A 938 21.05 -82.98 -40.45
CA ILE A 938 20.79 -84.05 -41.43
C ILE A 938 22.07 -84.44 -42.19
N ASN A 939 22.84 -83.45 -42.68
CA ASN A 939 24.09 -83.70 -43.42
C ASN A 939 25.19 -84.30 -42.53
N ASP A 940 25.34 -83.79 -41.31
CA ASP A 940 26.27 -84.28 -40.28
C ASP A 940 25.83 -85.66 -39.72
N ARG A 941 24.58 -86.08 -39.99
CA ARG A 941 23.90 -87.29 -39.47
C ARG A 941 23.78 -87.33 -37.94
N ASP A 942 23.69 -86.15 -37.32
CA ASP A 942 23.67 -85.98 -35.87
C ASP A 942 22.25 -86.17 -35.31
N PHE A 943 21.91 -87.42 -34.96
CA PHE A 943 20.61 -87.77 -34.39
C PHE A 943 20.41 -87.22 -32.98
N ASP A 944 21.42 -87.30 -32.11
CA ASP A 944 21.33 -86.78 -30.74
C ASP A 944 21.20 -85.26 -30.73
N GLY A 945 21.92 -84.57 -31.63
CA GLY A 945 21.73 -83.16 -31.93
C GLY A 945 20.30 -82.84 -32.40
N MET A 946 19.72 -83.65 -33.30
CA MET A 946 18.33 -83.49 -33.75
C MET A 946 17.33 -83.67 -32.59
N VAL A 947 17.54 -84.65 -31.71
CA VAL A 947 16.73 -84.85 -30.49
C VAL A 947 16.82 -83.63 -29.57
N ALA A 948 18.01 -83.09 -29.35
CA ALA A 948 18.23 -81.88 -28.54
C ALA A 948 17.67 -80.60 -29.19
N TYR A 949 17.60 -80.55 -30.53
CA TYR A 949 17.09 -79.41 -31.30
C TYR A 949 15.56 -79.30 -31.26
N LEU A 950 14.86 -80.42 -31.04
CA LEU A 950 13.39 -80.53 -30.98
C LEU A 950 12.83 -80.60 -29.55
N ASP A 951 13.65 -80.51 -28.51
CA ASP A 951 13.19 -80.58 -27.11
C ASP A 951 12.19 -79.47 -26.79
N ARG A 952 10.98 -79.85 -26.36
CA ARG A 952 9.88 -78.94 -25.96
C ARG A 952 10.25 -78.03 -24.78
N ARG A 953 11.31 -78.32 -24.02
CA ARG A 953 11.81 -77.41 -22.97
C ARG A 953 12.79 -76.35 -23.48
N GLY A 954 13.28 -76.47 -24.72
CA GLY A 954 14.26 -75.58 -25.33
C GLY A 954 15.65 -75.69 -24.70
N ASN A 955 16.63 -76.23 -25.43
CA ASN A 955 18.00 -76.22 -24.93
C ASN A 955 18.62 -74.83 -25.17
N ALA A 956 18.90 -74.12 -24.07
CA ALA A 956 19.38 -72.75 -24.05
C ALA A 956 20.65 -72.49 -24.90
N THR A 957 21.45 -73.52 -25.21
CA THR A 957 22.66 -73.43 -26.05
C THR A 957 22.54 -74.00 -27.47
N VAL A 958 21.41 -74.62 -27.84
CA VAL A 958 21.24 -75.34 -29.11
C VAL A 958 20.09 -74.77 -29.96
N SER A 959 18.85 -74.82 -29.46
CA SER A 959 17.65 -74.38 -30.18
C SER A 959 16.45 -74.27 -29.25
N ASP A 960 15.50 -73.40 -29.58
CA ASP A 960 14.13 -73.39 -29.03
C ASP A 960 13.05 -73.74 -30.06
N LEU A 961 13.41 -74.43 -31.16
CA LEU A 961 12.42 -74.93 -32.13
C LEU A 961 11.35 -75.82 -31.48
N GLY A 962 11.67 -76.56 -30.41
CA GLY A 962 10.68 -77.29 -29.63
C GLY A 962 9.63 -76.39 -28.98
N VAL A 963 10.00 -75.21 -28.46
CA VAL A 963 9.05 -74.24 -27.89
C VAL A 963 8.25 -73.58 -29.01
N LEU A 964 8.92 -73.13 -30.09
CA LEU A 964 8.27 -72.57 -31.27
C LEU A 964 7.20 -73.51 -31.82
N GLY A 965 7.57 -74.76 -32.12
CA GLY A 965 6.72 -75.71 -32.81
C GLY A 965 5.56 -76.27 -31.98
N TRP A 966 5.71 -76.34 -30.65
CA TRP A 966 4.61 -76.75 -29.76
C TRP A 966 3.68 -75.59 -29.38
N GLU A 967 4.22 -74.41 -29.07
CA GLU A 967 3.43 -73.32 -28.47
C GLU A 967 3.11 -72.18 -29.43
N VAL A 968 4.04 -71.77 -30.29
CA VAL A 968 3.92 -70.57 -31.14
C VAL A 968 3.28 -70.88 -32.49
N LEU A 969 3.87 -71.79 -33.27
CA LEU A 969 3.44 -72.06 -34.65
C LEU A 969 1.95 -72.43 -34.72
N PRO A 970 1.41 -73.36 -33.88
CA PRO A 970 0.00 -73.74 -33.94
C PRO A 970 -0.97 -72.61 -33.56
N ARG A 971 -0.50 -71.54 -32.90
CA ARG A 971 -1.32 -70.37 -32.54
C ARG A 971 -1.29 -69.31 -33.62
N VAL A 972 -0.13 -69.03 -34.22
CA VAL A 972 -0.01 -68.02 -35.27
C VAL A 972 -0.53 -68.55 -36.62
N CYS A 973 -0.21 -69.78 -37.01
CA CYS A 973 -0.54 -70.31 -38.33
C CYS A 973 -2.00 -70.77 -38.47
N ASN A 974 -2.72 -70.96 -37.36
CA ASN A 974 -4.16 -71.27 -37.37
C ASN A 974 -5.07 -70.04 -37.19
N ASN A 975 -4.53 -68.83 -36.97
CA ASN A 975 -5.34 -67.61 -36.92
C ASN A 975 -5.71 -67.19 -38.37
N PRO A 976 -7.01 -67.17 -38.75
CA PRO A 976 -7.44 -66.89 -40.12
C PRO A 976 -7.30 -65.41 -40.55
N SER A 977 -6.93 -64.51 -39.65
CA SER A 977 -6.61 -63.11 -39.98
C SER A 977 -5.14 -62.90 -40.36
N ASN A 978 -4.28 -63.91 -40.20
CA ASN A 978 -2.85 -63.77 -40.44
C ASN A 978 -2.51 -63.98 -41.93
N PRO A 979 -1.59 -63.17 -42.51
CA PRO A 979 -1.06 -63.44 -43.84
C PRO A 979 -0.18 -64.71 -43.84
N ALA A 980 0.11 -65.24 -45.03
CA ALA A 980 0.86 -66.48 -45.18
C ALA A 980 2.36 -66.26 -44.90
N PHE A 981 2.83 -66.72 -43.74
CA PHE A 981 4.22 -66.63 -43.32
C PHE A 981 5.07 -67.86 -43.67
N SER A 982 6.35 -67.65 -43.93
CA SER A 982 7.34 -68.72 -44.18
C SER A 982 7.39 -69.77 -43.07
N PHE A 983 7.29 -69.37 -41.79
CA PHE A 983 7.40 -70.32 -40.67
C PHE A 983 6.21 -71.27 -40.50
N CYS A 984 5.12 -71.08 -41.24
CA CYS A 984 4.03 -72.06 -41.24
C CYS A 984 4.44 -73.33 -42.01
N GLN A 985 5.37 -73.23 -42.98
CA GLN A 985 6.02 -74.41 -43.58
C GLN A 985 6.98 -75.09 -42.60
N LEU A 986 7.55 -74.34 -41.63
CA LEU A 986 8.36 -74.91 -40.55
C LEU A 986 7.51 -75.71 -39.57
N GLN A 987 6.19 -75.46 -39.46
CA GLN A 987 5.27 -76.25 -38.63
C GLN A 987 5.10 -77.67 -39.21
N ASP A 988 4.81 -77.79 -40.50
CA ASP A 988 4.69 -79.09 -41.18
C ASP A 988 5.99 -79.88 -41.09
N PHE A 989 7.13 -79.20 -41.29
CA PHE A 989 8.46 -79.79 -41.18
C PHE A 989 8.78 -80.24 -39.74
N PHE A 990 8.40 -79.46 -38.73
CA PHE A 990 8.55 -79.82 -37.32
C PHE A 990 7.75 -81.08 -36.95
N VAL A 991 6.49 -81.18 -37.38
CA VAL A 991 5.64 -82.37 -37.17
C VAL A 991 6.24 -83.60 -37.87
N GLY A 992 6.72 -83.45 -39.11
CA GLY A 992 7.42 -84.52 -39.83
C GLY A 992 8.70 -84.99 -39.12
N LEU A 993 9.54 -84.05 -38.67
CA LEU A 993 10.77 -84.36 -37.92
C LEU A 993 10.49 -85.09 -36.60
N GLN A 994 9.41 -84.74 -35.89
CA GLN A 994 9.00 -85.46 -34.69
C GLN A 994 8.64 -86.92 -34.99
N GLN A 995 7.95 -87.19 -36.10
CA GLN A 995 7.62 -88.56 -36.52
C GLN A 995 8.89 -89.36 -36.87
N VAL A 996 9.83 -88.75 -37.58
CA VAL A 996 11.13 -89.37 -37.91
C VAL A 996 11.95 -89.66 -36.64
N VAL A 997 12.01 -88.72 -35.69
CA VAL A 997 12.73 -88.91 -34.42
C VAL A 997 12.05 -89.93 -33.51
N ALA A 998 10.71 -90.03 -33.52
CA ALA A 998 9.99 -91.08 -32.81
C ALA A 998 10.25 -92.47 -33.42
N PHE A 999 10.30 -92.57 -34.75
CA PHE A 999 10.60 -93.80 -35.48
C PHE A 999 12.04 -94.30 -35.27
N GLU A 1000 13.04 -93.42 -35.41
CA GLU A 1000 14.43 -93.82 -35.16
C GLU A 1000 14.68 -94.12 -33.68
N LYS A 1001 13.95 -93.51 -32.72
CA LYS A 1001 13.99 -93.94 -31.32
C LYS A 1001 13.44 -95.36 -31.14
N SER A 1002 12.25 -95.67 -31.68
CA SER A 1002 11.66 -97.00 -31.55
C SER A 1002 12.45 -98.11 -32.27
N ARG A 1003 13.29 -97.74 -33.25
CA ARG A 1003 14.27 -98.63 -33.88
C ARG A 1003 15.40 -99.08 -32.95
N PHE A 1004 15.75 -98.28 -31.94
CA PHE A 1004 16.79 -98.60 -30.96
C PHE A 1004 16.24 -99.07 -29.60
N ASP A 1005 14.92 -98.96 -29.36
CA ASP A 1005 14.27 -99.58 -28.20
C ASP A 1005 14.34 -101.12 -28.26
N SER A 1006 14.71 -101.73 -27.13
CA SER A 1006 15.03 -103.16 -27.08
C SER A 1006 13.81 -104.07 -26.95
N VAL A 1007 12.99 -104.18 -28.01
CA VAL A 1007 12.25 -105.39 -28.45
C VAL A 1007 11.56 -105.11 -29.79
N VAL A 1008 11.83 -105.94 -30.80
CA VAL A 1008 11.00 -106.08 -32.02
C VAL A 1008 10.82 -107.57 -32.30
N SER A 1009 9.59 -108.02 -32.55
CA SER A 1009 9.26 -109.41 -32.87
C SER A 1009 9.45 -109.71 -34.36
N LEU A 1010 9.98 -110.90 -34.70
CA LEU A 1010 10.12 -111.36 -36.08
C LEU A 1010 8.74 -111.68 -36.68
N THR A 1011 8.35 -111.00 -37.77
CA THR A 1011 7.23 -111.46 -38.63
C THR A 1011 7.32 -111.11 -40.12
N GLU A 1012 8.08 -110.09 -40.55
CA GLU A 1012 8.04 -109.62 -41.95
C GLU A 1012 9.43 -109.57 -42.62
N LEU A 1013 9.78 -110.62 -43.38
CA LEU A 1013 11.02 -110.70 -44.17
C LEU A 1013 10.95 -111.76 -45.30
N ALA A 1014 10.52 -111.35 -46.50
CA ALA A 1014 10.38 -112.11 -47.76
C ALA A 1014 10.05 -111.10 -48.89
N GLU A 1015 10.34 -111.22 -50.20
CA GLU A 1015 11.10 -112.13 -51.10
C GLU A 1015 11.68 -111.21 -52.24
N VAL A 1016 12.86 -111.41 -52.86
CA VAL A 1016 13.30 -112.41 -53.88
C VAL A 1016 12.55 -112.35 -55.23
N ASP A 1017 13.26 -112.06 -56.35
CA ASP A 1017 13.58 -113.02 -57.44
C ASP A 1017 14.44 -112.39 -58.59
N VAL A 1018 15.11 -113.22 -59.41
CA VAL A 1018 15.96 -112.86 -60.58
C VAL A 1018 15.96 -113.96 -61.67
N ARG A 1019 15.67 -113.62 -62.95
CA ARG A 1019 15.83 -114.52 -64.15
C ARG A 1019 15.64 -113.74 -65.48
N LYS A 1020 16.39 -113.92 -66.60
CA LYS A 1020 16.72 -115.03 -67.56
C LYS A 1020 17.86 -114.55 -68.52
N GLN A 1021 18.45 -115.20 -69.57
CA GLN A 1021 18.61 -116.54 -70.23
C GLN A 1021 19.94 -116.47 -71.09
N LEU A 1022 20.71 -117.52 -71.47
CA LEU A 1022 20.56 -118.57 -72.53
C LEU A 1022 20.29 -118.03 -73.97
N ASP A 1023 20.97 -118.39 -75.08
CA ASP A 1023 22.09 -119.33 -75.43
C ASP A 1023 23.08 -118.63 -76.43
N VAL A 1024 23.94 -119.14 -77.35
CA VAL A 1024 24.28 -120.37 -78.15
C VAL A 1024 25.80 -120.20 -78.54
N VAL A 1025 26.80 -121.11 -78.54
CA VAL A 1025 27.10 -122.50 -79.02
C VAL A 1025 27.71 -122.63 -80.46
N ASP A 1026 28.81 -123.39 -80.53
CA ASP A 1026 29.78 -123.80 -81.59
C ASP A 1026 29.48 -123.74 -83.12
N GLY A 1027 30.58 -123.74 -83.91
CA GLY A 1027 30.55 -123.91 -85.37
C GLY A 1027 31.92 -123.96 -86.09
N GLU A 1028 32.85 -124.84 -85.68
CA GLU A 1028 34.21 -124.86 -86.22
C GLU A 1028 34.38 -125.43 -87.66
N ASN A 1029 35.31 -124.82 -88.40
CA ASN A 1029 36.23 -125.44 -89.36
C ASN A 1029 35.72 -126.35 -90.51
N LYS A 1030 35.62 -125.75 -91.71
CA LYS A 1030 36.22 -126.38 -92.91
C LYS A 1030 37.75 -126.20 -92.87
N GLN A 1031 38.40 -127.03 -92.07
CA GLN A 1031 39.86 -127.12 -91.93
C GLN A 1031 40.53 -127.46 -93.27
N PHE A 1032 41.20 -126.50 -93.91
CA PHE A 1032 42.69 -126.42 -93.88
C PHE A 1032 43.23 -125.19 -94.63
N GLU A 1033 42.65 -124.80 -95.77
CA GLU A 1033 42.93 -123.47 -96.38
C GLU A 1033 42.55 -122.35 -95.41
N LEU A 1034 41.46 -122.57 -94.66
CA LEU A 1034 41.00 -121.70 -93.59
C LEU A 1034 42.04 -121.50 -92.48
N ILE A 1035 43.01 -122.39 -92.26
CA ILE A 1035 44.04 -122.19 -91.21
C ILE A 1035 45.09 -121.16 -91.66
N MET A 1036 45.50 -121.16 -92.93
CA MET A 1036 46.37 -120.10 -93.47
C MET A 1036 45.63 -118.76 -93.46
N ALA A 1037 44.38 -118.76 -93.94
CA ALA A 1037 43.54 -117.56 -93.94
C ALA A 1037 43.19 -117.08 -92.52
N ILE A 1038 43.02 -117.96 -91.52
CA ILE A 1038 42.82 -117.60 -90.12
C ILE A 1038 44.14 -117.16 -89.48
N GLN A 1039 45.30 -117.76 -89.76
CA GLN A 1039 46.55 -117.27 -89.19
C GLN A 1039 46.88 -115.88 -89.74
N GLU A 1040 46.65 -115.63 -91.03
CA GLU A 1040 46.81 -114.29 -91.58
C GLU A 1040 45.70 -113.33 -91.09
N SER A 1041 44.44 -113.76 -91.03
CA SER A 1041 43.35 -112.94 -90.46
C SER A 1041 43.50 -112.72 -88.95
N ALA A 1042 44.13 -113.61 -88.19
CA ALA A 1042 44.37 -113.47 -86.75
C ALA A 1042 45.68 -112.72 -86.47
N ASN A 1043 46.63 -112.73 -87.39
CA ASN A 1043 47.75 -111.78 -87.39
C ASN A 1043 47.26 -110.38 -87.77
N GLN A 1044 46.33 -110.25 -88.73
CA GLN A 1044 45.71 -108.97 -89.09
C GLN A 1044 44.74 -108.47 -88.01
N ILE A 1045 43.88 -109.32 -87.45
CA ILE A 1045 43.00 -109.00 -86.31
C ILE A 1045 43.83 -108.78 -85.05
N GLY A 1046 44.89 -109.54 -84.81
CA GLY A 1046 45.82 -109.32 -83.69
C GLY A 1046 46.56 -108.00 -83.83
N ALA A 1047 47.13 -107.71 -85.01
CA ALA A 1047 47.75 -106.42 -85.30
C ALA A 1047 46.74 -105.26 -85.25
N LYS A 1048 45.48 -105.48 -85.66
CA LYS A 1048 44.43 -104.45 -85.65
C LYS A 1048 43.77 -104.28 -84.28
N ILE A 1049 43.69 -105.31 -83.45
CA ILE A 1049 43.34 -105.22 -82.04
C ILE A 1049 44.47 -104.53 -81.28
N GLN A 1050 45.75 -104.79 -81.62
CA GLN A 1050 46.86 -104.03 -81.08
C GLN A 1050 46.81 -102.57 -81.56
N GLU A 1051 46.55 -102.31 -82.84
CA GLU A 1051 46.40 -100.97 -83.43
C GLU A 1051 45.24 -100.19 -82.77
N GLU A 1052 44.07 -100.80 -82.61
CA GLU A 1052 42.93 -100.18 -81.92
C GLU A 1052 43.14 -100.12 -80.40
N SER A 1053 43.86 -101.06 -79.78
CA SER A 1053 44.27 -100.98 -78.36
C SER A 1053 45.27 -99.84 -78.14
N ASP A 1054 46.23 -99.65 -79.04
CA ASP A 1054 47.21 -98.58 -78.97
C ASP A 1054 46.56 -97.23 -79.26
N LYS A 1055 45.61 -97.16 -80.23
CA LYS A 1055 44.73 -95.99 -80.41
C LYS A 1055 43.88 -95.72 -79.17
N ILE A 1056 43.29 -96.73 -78.54
CA ILE A 1056 42.50 -96.56 -77.31
C ILE A 1056 43.40 -96.12 -76.15
N GLN A 1057 44.62 -96.65 -76.02
CA GLN A 1057 45.59 -96.20 -75.02
C GLN A 1057 46.05 -94.77 -75.28
N ASP A 1058 46.27 -94.37 -76.54
CA ASP A 1058 46.64 -92.99 -76.87
C ASP A 1058 45.45 -92.03 -76.75
N ILE A 1059 44.22 -92.46 -77.04
CA ILE A 1059 43.00 -91.71 -76.72
C ILE A 1059 42.86 -91.58 -75.20
N VAL A 1060 43.04 -92.65 -74.42
CA VAL A 1060 42.96 -92.59 -72.94
C VAL A 1060 44.08 -91.74 -72.34
N LYS A 1061 45.32 -91.81 -72.85
CA LYS A 1061 46.42 -90.90 -72.46
C LYS A 1061 46.10 -89.46 -72.83
N LYS A 1062 45.57 -89.21 -74.04
CA LYS A 1062 45.24 -87.88 -74.55
C LYS A 1062 44.07 -87.26 -73.79
N GLU A 1063 43.01 -88.00 -73.55
CA GLU A 1063 41.85 -87.56 -72.77
C GLU A 1063 42.20 -87.42 -71.29
N SER A 1064 43.01 -88.32 -70.70
CA SER A 1064 43.51 -88.16 -69.34
C SER A 1064 44.42 -86.94 -69.20
N ALA A 1065 45.31 -86.70 -70.17
CA ALA A 1065 46.13 -85.48 -70.22
C ALA A 1065 45.31 -84.22 -70.51
N ALA A 1066 44.23 -84.31 -71.31
CA ALA A 1066 43.31 -83.20 -71.56
C ALA A 1066 42.47 -82.89 -70.32
N VAL A 1067 41.98 -83.90 -69.60
CA VAL A 1067 41.26 -83.76 -68.33
C VAL A 1067 42.20 -83.23 -67.25
N GLN A 1068 43.44 -83.72 -67.14
CA GLN A 1068 44.43 -83.16 -66.21
C GLN A 1068 44.75 -81.71 -66.57
N SER A 1069 45.04 -81.40 -67.83
CA SER A 1069 45.27 -80.02 -68.30
C SER A 1069 44.05 -79.10 -68.06
N ARG A 1070 42.83 -79.64 -68.17
CA ARG A 1070 41.59 -78.91 -67.87
C ARG A 1070 41.41 -78.70 -66.36
N ILE A 1071 41.72 -79.70 -65.52
CA ILE A 1071 41.72 -79.59 -64.06
C ILE A 1071 42.80 -78.59 -63.60
N ASP A 1072 44.00 -78.63 -64.17
CA ASP A 1072 45.10 -77.70 -63.88
C ASP A 1072 44.72 -76.27 -64.31
N SER A 1073 44.10 -76.12 -65.48
CA SER A 1073 43.60 -74.84 -66.02
C SER A 1073 42.43 -74.28 -65.20
N GLU A 1074 41.44 -75.09 -64.83
CA GLU A 1074 40.29 -74.68 -64.02
C GLU A 1074 40.69 -74.43 -62.56
N SER A 1075 41.60 -75.24 -61.99
CA SER A 1075 42.17 -75.00 -60.66
C SER A 1075 42.99 -73.72 -60.65
N LYS A 1076 43.82 -73.48 -61.69
CA LYS A 1076 44.53 -72.21 -61.82
C LYS A 1076 43.57 -71.04 -61.99
N ALA A 1077 42.54 -71.14 -62.84
CA ALA A 1077 41.54 -70.09 -63.00
C ALA A 1077 40.70 -69.85 -61.73
N LEU A 1078 40.57 -70.86 -60.86
CA LEU A 1078 39.97 -70.72 -59.53
C LEU A 1078 40.93 -70.01 -58.56
N TRP A 1079 42.22 -70.36 -58.56
CA TRP A 1079 43.25 -69.66 -57.79
C TRP A 1079 43.42 -68.20 -58.22
N ASP A 1080 43.55 -67.94 -59.53
CA ASP A 1080 43.63 -66.59 -60.10
C ASP A 1080 42.39 -65.76 -59.71
N LYS A 1081 41.18 -66.36 -59.72
CA LYS A 1081 39.96 -65.72 -59.22
C LYS A 1081 39.95 -65.50 -57.71
N MET A 1082 40.42 -66.46 -56.91
CA MET A 1082 40.49 -66.33 -55.46
C MET A 1082 41.51 -65.26 -55.04
N ASP A 1083 42.62 -65.14 -55.77
CA ASP A 1083 43.66 -64.14 -55.56
C ASP A 1083 43.22 -62.75 -56.04
N ASP A 1084 42.50 -62.65 -57.17
CA ASP A 1084 41.85 -61.40 -57.59
C ASP A 1084 40.70 -60.97 -56.66
N GLU A 1085 39.91 -61.91 -56.12
CA GLU A 1085 38.83 -61.57 -55.19
C GLU A 1085 39.36 -61.31 -53.77
N ALA A 1086 40.47 -61.94 -53.37
CA ALA A 1086 41.23 -61.55 -52.19
C ALA A 1086 41.82 -60.14 -52.35
N ARG A 1087 42.37 -59.79 -53.52
CA ARG A 1087 42.79 -58.42 -53.84
C ARG A 1087 41.63 -57.42 -53.87
N ARG A 1088 40.45 -57.79 -54.40
CA ARG A 1088 39.24 -56.96 -54.30
C ARG A 1088 38.80 -56.77 -52.86
N LEU A 1089 38.76 -57.83 -52.07
CA LEU A 1089 38.36 -57.76 -50.67
C LEU A 1089 39.36 -56.95 -49.85
N GLN A 1090 40.66 -57.15 -50.05
CA GLN A 1090 41.72 -56.34 -49.44
C GLN A 1090 41.59 -54.87 -49.85
N GLY A 1091 41.47 -54.55 -51.14
CA GLY A 1091 41.27 -53.18 -51.61
C GLY A 1091 39.96 -52.55 -51.11
N THR A 1092 38.90 -53.35 -50.94
CA THR A 1092 37.62 -52.91 -50.34
C THR A 1092 37.77 -52.67 -48.85
N ILE A 1093 38.58 -53.46 -48.12
CA ILE A 1093 38.90 -53.26 -46.71
C ILE A 1093 39.83 -52.06 -46.52
N GLU A 1094 40.83 -51.88 -47.37
CA GLU A 1094 41.73 -50.72 -47.37
C GLU A 1094 40.96 -49.43 -47.67
N GLU A 1095 40.10 -49.41 -48.70
CA GLU A 1095 39.24 -48.27 -49.00
C GLU A 1095 38.17 -48.05 -47.92
N SER A 1096 37.56 -49.11 -47.37
CA SER A 1096 36.60 -48.96 -46.26
C SER A 1096 37.28 -48.46 -44.99
N THR A 1097 38.52 -48.88 -44.72
CA THR A 1097 39.32 -48.40 -43.59
C THR A 1097 39.72 -46.95 -43.81
N ARG A 1098 40.14 -46.58 -45.03
CA ARG A 1098 40.45 -45.21 -45.41
C ARG A 1098 39.24 -44.29 -45.31
N VAL A 1099 38.09 -44.71 -45.84
CA VAL A 1099 36.81 -43.98 -45.71
C VAL A 1099 36.40 -43.90 -44.24
N LEU A 1100 36.69 -44.90 -43.41
CA LEU A 1100 36.45 -44.83 -41.97
C LEU A 1100 37.42 -43.86 -41.27
N GLU A 1101 38.71 -43.84 -41.64
CA GLU A 1101 39.72 -42.91 -41.14
C GLU A 1101 39.43 -41.47 -41.57
N ASP A 1102 39.03 -41.25 -42.83
CA ASP A 1102 38.60 -39.96 -43.36
C ASP A 1102 37.26 -39.51 -42.74
N THR A 1103 36.33 -40.44 -42.46
CA THR A 1103 35.06 -40.13 -41.77
C THR A 1103 35.28 -39.84 -40.29
N ILE A 1104 36.15 -40.59 -39.60
CA ILE A 1104 36.54 -40.33 -38.20
C ILE A 1104 37.38 -39.05 -38.11
N GLY A 1105 38.24 -38.79 -39.10
CA GLY A 1105 39.00 -37.56 -39.27
C GLY A 1105 38.07 -36.37 -39.44
N ALA A 1106 37.19 -36.39 -40.44
CA ALA A 1106 36.22 -35.33 -40.67
C ALA A 1106 35.21 -35.19 -39.53
N ALA A 1107 34.85 -36.25 -38.81
CA ALA A 1107 34.03 -36.17 -37.60
C ALA A 1107 34.79 -35.60 -36.39
N ALA A 1108 36.08 -35.92 -36.24
CA ALA A 1108 36.95 -35.36 -35.20
C ALA A 1108 37.30 -33.89 -35.50
N ASP A 1109 37.47 -33.52 -36.76
CA ASP A 1109 37.69 -32.15 -37.20
C ASP A 1109 36.38 -31.35 -37.18
N ALA A 1110 35.23 -31.92 -37.55
CA ALA A 1110 33.92 -31.30 -37.30
C ALA A 1110 33.65 -31.15 -35.80
N LEU A 1111 34.09 -32.08 -34.95
CA LEU A 1111 34.03 -31.92 -33.48
C LEU A 1111 35.03 -30.90 -32.96
N ARG A 1112 36.23 -30.76 -33.53
CA ARG A 1112 37.19 -29.69 -33.19
C ARG A 1112 36.68 -28.33 -33.64
N ASP A 1113 36.15 -28.23 -34.84
CA ASP A 1113 35.53 -27.01 -35.38
C ASP A 1113 34.25 -26.67 -34.64
N GLN A 1114 33.42 -27.64 -34.28
CA GLN A 1114 32.25 -27.40 -33.44
C GLN A 1114 32.68 -27.02 -32.02
N MET A 1115 33.67 -27.67 -31.40
CA MET A 1115 34.20 -27.24 -30.11
C MET A 1115 34.85 -25.85 -30.19
N ALA A 1116 35.51 -25.49 -31.30
CA ALA A 1116 36.09 -24.18 -31.51
C ALA A 1116 35.01 -23.12 -31.79
N GLN A 1117 33.96 -23.45 -32.53
CA GLN A 1117 32.80 -22.60 -32.77
C GLN A 1117 31.97 -22.43 -31.49
N ASP A 1118 31.72 -23.48 -30.73
CA ASP A 1118 31.03 -23.45 -29.43
C ASP A 1118 31.88 -22.75 -28.37
N THR A 1119 33.20 -22.92 -28.36
CA THR A 1119 34.10 -22.14 -27.50
C THR A 1119 34.12 -20.67 -27.90
N LYS A 1120 34.14 -20.36 -29.21
CA LYS A 1120 34.06 -18.99 -29.75
C LYS A 1120 32.69 -18.36 -29.52
N LEU A 1121 31.61 -19.15 -29.53
CA LEU A 1121 30.23 -18.75 -29.26
C LEU A 1121 29.98 -18.60 -27.76
N LEU A 1122 30.63 -19.42 -26.93
CA LEU A 1122 30.65 -19.27 -25.48
C LEU A 1122 31.44 -18.02 -25.11
N TRP A 1123 32.61 -17.79 -25.72
CA TRP A 1123 33.37 -16.54 -25.58
C TRP A 1123 32.59 -15.34 -26.12
N SER A 1124 31.91 -15.44 -27.27
CA SER A 1124 31.13 -14.32 -27.81
C SER A 1124 29.85 -14.08 -27.00
N LYS A 1125 29.23 -15.11 -26.42
CA LYS A 1125 28.12 -14.97 -25.47
C LYS A 1125 28.60 -14.41 -24.13
N MET A 1126 29.76 -14.83 -23.62
CA MET A 1126 30.37 -14.28 -22.41
C MET A 1126 30.81 -12.83 -22.62
N ASP A 1127 31.34 -12.47 -23.79
CA ASP A 1127 31.72 -11.12 -24.19
C ASP A 1127 30.47 -10.27 -24.48
N GLU A 1128 29.44 -10.79 -25.15
CA GLU A 1128 28.15 -10.12 -25.36
C GLU A 1128 27.42 -9.89 -24.03
N GLU A 1129 27.33 -10.90 -23.15
CA GLU A 1129 26.69 -10.77 -21.83
C GLU A 1129 27.57 -9.98 -20.84
N SER A 1130 28.90 -10.03 -20.92
CA SER A 1130 29.76 -9.10 -20.18
C SER A 1130 29.60 -7.67 -20.70
N ARG A 1131 29.48 -7.47 -22.02
CA ARG A 1131 29.10 -6.19 -22.62
C ARG A 1131 27.65 -5.82 -22.33
N ARG A 1132 26.74 -6.76 -22.11
CA ARG A 1132 25.33 -6.50 -21.76
C ARG A 1132 25.22 -6.11 -20.30
N LEU A 1133 25.94 -6.80 -19.41
CA LEU A 1133 26.14 -6.43 -18.02
C LEU A 1133 26.86 -5.09 -17.91
N GLN A 1134 27.93 -4.84 -18.68
CA GLN A 1134 28.58 -3.54 -18.75
C GLN A 1134 27.66 -2.48 -19.35
N ARG A 1135 26.88 -2.76 -20.40
CA ARG A 1135 25.86 -1.84 -20.95
C ARG A 1135 24.74 -1.58 -19.93
N ASN A 1136 24.37 -2.56 -19.10
CA ASN A 1136 23.38 -2.40 -18.03
C ASN A 1136 23.96 -1.64 -16.83
N ILE A 1137 25.24 -1.83 -16.49
CA ILE A 1137 25.96 -1.07 -15.47
C ILE A 1137 26.19 0.36 -15.95
N ASP A 1138 26.59 0.57 -17.21
CA ASP A 1138 26.73 1.86 -17.85
C ASP A 1138 25.38 2.57 -17.96
N ASP A 1139 24.31 1.88 -18.36
CA ASP A 1139 22.98 2.47 -18.50
C ASP A 1139 22.32 2.69 -17.14
N ASN A 1140 22.54 1.84 -16.13
CA ASN A 1140 22.14 2.13 -14.76
C ASN A 1140 22.97 3.26 -14.14
N THR A 1141 24.27 3.36 -14.46
CA THR A 1141 25.14 4.46 -14.01
C THR A 1141 24.79 5.76 -14.74
N ARG A 1142 24.40 5.71 -16.02
CA ARG A 1142 23.87 6.85 -16.78
C ARG A 1142 22.48 7.24 -16.29
N ARG A 1143 21.57 6.29 -16.03
CA ARG A 1143 20.26 6.55 -15.41
C ARG A 1143 20.42 7.15 -14.03
N LEU A 1144 21.32 6.64 -13.19
CA LEU A 1144 21.60 7.18 -11.87
C LEU A 1144 22.28 8.55 -11.96
N SER A 1145 23.23 8.75 -12.88
CA SER A 1145 23.89 10.05 -13.12
C SER A 1145 22.93 11.07 -13.75
N THR A 1146 21.99 10.63 -14.58
CA THR A 1146 20.91 11.46 -15.14
C THR A 1146 19.82 11.72 -14.11
N GLN A 1147 19.48 10.79 -13.22
CA GLN A 1147 18.56 11.02 -12.11
C GLN A 1147 19.17 11.95 -11.07
N ILE A 1148 20.44 11.77 -10.70
CA ILE A 1148 21.19 12.70 -9.86
C ILE A 1148 21.38 14.05 -10.59
N GLY A 1149 21.61 14.03 -11.90
CA GLY A 1149 21.79 15.22 -12.73
C GLY A 1149 20.50 16.03 -12.89
N GLU A 1150 19.38 15.35 -13.13
CA GLU A 1150 18.02 15.87 -13.15
C GLU A 1150 17.58 16.33 -11.77
N GLU A 1151 17.77 15.55 -10.70
CA GLU A 1151 17.36 15.95 -9.37
C GLU A 1151 18.23 17.08 -8.82
N ALA A 1152 19.53 17.11 -9.18
CA ALA A 1152 20.36 18.29 -8.99
C ALA A 1152 19.99 19.44 -9.92
N ALA A 1153 19.39 19.22 -11.09
CA ALA A 1153 18.90 20.27 -11.98
C ALA A 1153 17.53 20.81 -11.52
N ARG A 1154 16.64 19.97 -10.99
CA ARG A 1154 15.40 20.32 -10.29
C ARG A 1154 15.73 21.06 -9.00
N THR A 1155 16.66 20.55 -8.18
CA THR A 1155 17.17 21.25 -6.99
C THR A 1155 17.83 22.57 -7.36
N ARG A 1156 18.66 22.65 -8.41
CA ARG A 1156 19.21 23.94 -8.89
C ARG A 1156 18.14 24.85 -9.49
N SER A 1157 17.09 24.31 -10.11
CA SER A 1157 15.94 25.06 -10.64
C SER A 1157 15.04 25.58 -9.51
N GLU A 1158 14.84 24.81 -8.44
CA GLU A 1158 14.09 25.19 -7.25
C GLU A 1158 14.86 26.17 -6.38
N ILE A 1159 16.19 25.98 -6.23
CA ILE A 1159 17.08 26.98 -5.62
C ILE A 1159 17.09 28.24 -6.48
N LYS A 1160 17.19 28.14 -7.82
CA LYS A 1160 17.12 29.29 -8.73
C LYS A 1160 15.77 29.99 -8.63
N ARG A 1161 14.64 29.28 -8.74
CA ARG A 1161 13.27 29.79 -8.62
C ARG A 1161 13.00 30.41 -7.26
N SER A 1162 13.50 29.80 -6.19
CA SER A 1162 13.41 30.35 -4.83
C SER A 1162 14.31 31.58 -4.66
N THR A 1163 15.50 31.59 -5.26
CA THR A 1163 16.42 32.74 -5.28
C THR A 1163 15.88 33.87 -6.14
N GLU A 1164 15.24 33.59 -7.27
CA GLU A 1164 14.56 34.55 -8.14
C GLU A 1164 13.29 35.08 -7.47
N LEU A 1165 12.51 34.25 -6.78
CA LEU A 1165 11.42 34.70 -5.90
C LEU A 1165 11.95 35.57 -4.76
N LEU A 1166 13.09 35.23 -4.15
CA LEU A 1166 13.70 36.03 -3.09
C LEU A 1166 14.24 37.35 -3.64
N TYR A 1167 14.93 37.37 -4.79
CA TYR A 1167 15.41 38.58 -5.44
C TYR A 1167 14.27 39.46 -5.96
N ASN A 1168 13.21 38.87 -6.52
CA ASN A 1168 12.02 39.61 -6.94
C ASN A 1168 11.29 40.17 -5.72
N LYS A 1169 11.14 39.40 -4.64
CA LYS A 1169 10.48 39.87 -3.41
C LYS A 1169 11.32 40.90 -2.65
N ILE A 1170 12.63 40.74 -2.54
CA ILE A 1170 13.56 41.78 -2.04
C ILE A 1170 13.54 43.00 -2.98
N GLY A 1171 13.35 42.79 -4.28
CA GLY A 1171 13.17 43.86 -5.27
C GLY A 1171 11.83 44.59 -5.14
N GLU A 1172 10.75 43.89 -4.82
CA GLU A 1172 9.40 44.44 -4.62
C GLU A 1172 9.24 45.10 -3.26
N GLU A 1173 9.71 44.46 -2.19
CA GLU A 1173 9.80 45.05 -0.86
C GLU A 1173 10.81 46.20 -0.86
N GLY A 1174 11.94 46.08 -1.56
CA GLY A 1174 12.90 47.17 -1.78
C GLY A 1174 12.32 48.33 -2.58
N ARG A 1175 11.53 48.07 -3.64
CA ARG A 1175 10.76 49.09 -4.38
C ARG A 1175 9.66 49.68 -3.51
N SER A 1176 8.97 48.90 -2.68
CA SER A 1176 7.90 49.35 -1.79
C SER A 1176 8.43 50.16 -0.61
N ILE A 1177 9.60 49.80 -0.07
CA ILE A 1177 10.34 50.56 0.93
C ILE A 1177 10.86 51.85 0.30
N ARG A 1178 11.45 51.80 -0.90
CA ARG A 1178 11.89 53.01 -1.62
C ARG A 1178 10.71 53.93 -1.91
N GLN A 1179 9.61 53.43 -2.47
CA GLN A 1179 8.39 54.20 -2.70
C GLN A 1179 7.77 54.73 -1.40
N ARG A 1180 7.84 54.00 -0.28
CA ARG A 1180 7.43 54.50 1.05
C ARG A 1180 8.39 55.57 1.59
N ILE A 1181 9.68 55.46 1.34
CA ILE A 1181 10.69 56.49 1.64
C ILE A 1181 10.43 57.72 0.77
N ASP A 1182 10.21 57.58 -0.54
CA ASP A 1182 9.91 58.66 -1.48
C ASP A 1182 8.59 59.35 -1.10
N GLN A 1183 7.54 58.60 -0.79
CA GLN A 1183 6.28 59.15 -0.28
C GLN A 1183 6.44 59.83 1.08
N SER A 1184 7.22 59.27 2.00
CA SER A 1184 7.46 59.86 3.32
C SER A 1184 8.35 61.10 3.22
N THR A 1185 9.30 61.11 2.30
CA THR A 1185 10.20 62.23 1.97
C THR A 1185 9.42 63.34 1.28
N ALA A 1186 8.54 63.03 0.32
CA ALA A 1186 7.63 64.00 -0.29
C ALA A 1186 6.62 64.55 0.73
N LYS A 1187 6.06 63.70 1.61
CA LYS A 1187 5.23 64.15 2.74
C LYS A 1187 6.02 65.03 3.70
N LEU A 1188 7.28 64.71 3.99
CA LEU A 1188 8.16 65.48 4.87
C LEU A 1188 8.53 66.83 4.23
N TYR A 1189 8.90 66.88 2.95
CA TYR A 1189 9.14 68.12 2.22
C TYR A 1189 7.88 68.99 2.14
N ASN A 1190 6.71 68.38 1.87
CA ASN A 1190 5.44 69.11 1.91
C ASN A 1190 5.12 69.61 3.33
N LYS A 1191 5.44 68.83 4.39
CA LYS A 1191 5.24 69.26 5.78
C LYS A 1191 6.20 70.37 6.19
N ILE A 1192 7.46 70.30 5.78
CA ILE A 1192 8.47 71.37 5.96
C ILE A 1192 8.07 72.61 5.14
N GLY A 1193 7.43 72.43 3.98
CA GLY A 1193 6.81 73.49 3.19
C GLY A 1193 5.63 74.15 3.91
N GLU A 1194 4.67 73.35 4.40
CA GLU A 1194 3.51 73.80 5.18
C GLU A 1194 3.93 74.51 6.47
N GLU A 1195 4.73 73.86 7.33
CA GLU A 1195 5.18 74.45 8.58
C GLU A 1195 6.17 75.60 8.34
N GLY A 1196 6.93 75.58 7.24
CA GLY A 1196 7.76 76.70 6.80
C GLY A 1196 6.95 77.88 6.24
N GLN A 1197 5.76 77.65 5.68
CA GLN A 1197 4.81 78.72 5.33
C GLN A 1197 4.03 79.22 6.54
N LYS A 1198 3.56 78.34 7.44
CA LYS A 1198 2.94 78.72 8.72
C LYS A 1198 3.91 79.52 9.59
N THR A 1199 5.17 79.09 9.69
CA THR A 1199 6.21 79.83 10.42
C THR A 1199 6.44 81.19 9.78
N ARG A 1200 6.50 81.29 8.43
CA ARG A 1200 6.56 82.59 7.74
C ARG A 1200 5.31 83.45 7.96
N GLN A 1201 4.11 82.88 7.99
CA GLN A 1201 2.88 83.60 8.32
C GLN A 1201 2.84 84.05 9.80
N VAL A 1202 3.28 83.22 10.74
CA VAL A 1202 3.34 83.57 12.17
C VAL A 1202 4.42 84.63 12.41
N VAL A 1203 5.58 84.54 11.75
CA VAL A 1203 6.61 85.58 11.78
C VAL A 1203 6.09 86.86 11.14
N HIS A 1204 5.39 86.79 10.00
CA HIS A 1204 4.80 87.95 9.33
C HIS A 1204 3.73 88.61 10.21
N GLN A 1205 2.72 87.88 10.67
CA GLN A 1205 1.70 88.38 11.60
C GLN A 1205 2.30 88.89 12.92
N SER A 1206 3.36 88.27 13.43
CA SER A 1206 4.06 88.77 14.62
C SER A 1206 4.80 90.07 14.31
N THR A 1207 5.40 90.20 13.12
CA THR A 1207 6.04 91.43 12.64
C THR A 1207 5.02 92.53 12.40
N GLU A 1208 3.85 92.22 11.82
CA GLU A 1208 2.73 93.15 11.67
C GLU A 1208 2.18 93.60 13.03
N ARG A 1209 1.98 92.67 13.97
CA ARG A 1209 1.57 93.00 15.35
C ARG A 1209 2.62 93.84 16.06
N LEU A 1210 3.91 93.56 15.86
CA LEU A 1210 5.01 94.32 16.43
C LEU A 1210 5.03 95.74 15.83
N ASN A 1211 4.97 95.87 14.49
CA ASN A 1211 4.92 97.15 13.78
C ASN A 1211 3.68 97.96 14.15
N LYS A 1212 2.51 97.32 14.26
CA LYS A 1212 1.28 97.96 14.73
C LYS A 1212 1.41 98.44 16.17
N LYS A 1213 1.97 97.63 17.08
CA LYS A 1213 2.17 98.01 18.48
C LYS A 1213 3.25 99.09 18.65
N ILE A 1214 4.32 99.07 17.84
CA ILE A 1214 5.31 100.13 17.73
C ILE A 1214 4.66 101.41 17.18
N GLY A 1215 3.74 101.29 16.21
CA GLY A 1215 2.93 102.41 15.72
C GLY A 1215 1.99 102.99 16.78
N GLU A 1216 1.30 102.14 17.53
CA GLU A 1216 0.39 102.53 18.63
C GLU A 1216 1.15 103.16 19.80
N GLU A 1217 2.25 102.56 20.27
CA GLU A 1217 3.10 103.17 21.31
C GLU A 1217 3.85 104.40 20.78
N GLY A 1218 4.20 104.44 19.49
CA GLY A 1218 4.75 105.62 18.82
C GLY A 1218 3.74 106.76 18.74
N GLN A 1219 2.46 106.48 18.47
CA GLN A 1219 1.37 107.45 18.53
C GLN A 1219 1.08 107.91 19.96
N LYS A 1220 1.06 107.00 20.95
CA LYS A 1220 0.94 107.38 22.38
C LYS A 1220 2.11 108.24 22.83
N THR A 1221 3.33 107.91 22.41
CA THR A 1221 4.55 108.68 22.72
C THR A 1221 4.52 110.04 22.04
N ARG A 1222 4.11 110.12 20.77
CA ARG A 1222 3.89 111.38 20.07
C ARG A 1222 2.81 112.22 20.74
N ALA A 1223 1.64 111.66 21.05
CA ALA A 1223 0.58 112.38 21.75
C ALA A 1223 1.00 112.85 23.17
N ARG A 1224 1.86 112.10 23.87
CA ARG A 1224 2.51 112.54 25.12
C ARG A 1224 3.46 113.70 24.87
N ILE A 1225 4.31 113.64 23.83
CA ILE A 1225 5.21 114.73 23.42
C ILE A 1225 4.40 115.96 23.01
N ASP A 1226 3.38 115.84 22.15
CA ASP A 1226 2.50 116.93 21.72
C ASP A 1226 1.75 117.57 22.90
N THR A 1227 1.44 116.80 23.94
CA THR A 1227 0.79 117.30 25.16
C THR A 1227 1.79 117.98 26.09
N ALA A 1228 2.97 117.40 26.30
CA ALA A 1228 4.07 118.02 27.03
C ALA A 1228 4.57 119.29 26.34
N GLN A 1229 4.61 119.32 25.00
CA GLN A 1229 4.98 120.47 24.18
C GLN A 1229 3.87 121.54 24.19
N ARG A 1230 2.59 121.17 24.22
CA ARG A 1230 1.49 122.15 24.42
C ARG A 1230 1.51 122.76 25.81
N GLU A 1231 1.71 121.97 26.86
CA GLU A 1231 1.87 122.50 28.22
C GLU A 1231 3.16 123.31 28.37
N LEU A 1232 4.28 122.90 27.74
CA LEU A 1232 5.52 123.69 27.70
C LEU A 1232 5.31 125.01 26.94
N THR A 1233 4.68 125.01 25.77
CA THR A 1233 4.33 126.23 25.03
C THR A 1233 3.37 127.12 25.81
N LYS A 1234 2.43 126.54 26.58
CA LYS A 1234 1.53 127.29 27.47
C LYS A 1234 2.28 127.89 28.66
N VAL A 1235 3.23 127.17 29.27
CA VAL A 1235 4.12 127.69 30.32
C VAL A 1235 5.05 128.77 29.77
N ILE A 1236 5.62 128.58 28.57
CA ILE A 1236 6.41 129.59 27.85
C ILE A 1236 5.54 130.81 27.59
N ASN A 1237 4.38 130.69 26.94
CA ASN A 1237 3.50 131.81 26.65
C ASN A 1237 3.01 132.52 27.92
N THR A 1238 2.76 131.79 29.02
CA THR A 1238 2.42 132.40 30.31
C THR A 1238 3.59 133.17 30.90
N ASN A 1239 4.81 132.63 30.82
CA ASN A 1239 6.02 133.30 31.28
C ASN A 1239 6.41 134.47 30.37
N THR A 1240 6.23 134.36 29.06
CA THR A 1240 6.43 135.42 28.07
C THR A 1240 5.42 136.53 28.29
N ALA A 1241 4.11 136.26 28.39
CA ALA A 1241 3.11 137.28 28.70
C ALA A 1241 3.35 137.94 30.08
N ARG A 1242 3.91 137.20 31.06
CA ARG A 1242 4.34 137.76 32.35
C ARG A 1242 5.64 138.57 32.26
N LEU A 1243 6.52 138.24 31.33
CA LEU A 1243 7.75 138.98 31.04
C LEU A 1243 7.43 140.24 30.23
N GLU A 1244 6.60 140.15 29.19
CA GLU A 1244 6.01 141.26 28.43
C GLU A 1244 5.22 142.17 29.35
N GLY A 1245 4.38 141.66 30.26
CA GLY A 1245 3.71 142.47 31.27
C GLY A 1245 4.68 143.20 32.21
N LYS A 1246 5.79 142.55 32.60
CA LYS A 1246 6.87 143.21 33.36
C LYS A 1246 7.65 144.23 32.50
N ILE A 1247 7.87 143.95 31.23
CA ILE A 1247 8.59 144.82 30.29
C ILE A 1247 7.73 146.03 29.93
N ASP A 1248 6.43 145.86 29.71
CA ASP A 1248 5.44 146.93 29.52
C ASP A 1248 5.29 147.75 30.81
N GLN A 1249 5.21 147.14 31.98
CA GLN A 1249 5.19 147.89 33.24
C GLN A 1249 6.51 148.64 33.50
N SER A 1250 7.66 148.03 33.21
CA SER A 1250 8.98 148.69 33.29
C SER A 1250 9.13 149.77 32.22
N THR A 1251 8.58 149.57 31.02
CA THR A 1251 8.61 150.54 29.92
C THR A 1251 7.66 151.69 30.20
N LYS A 1252 6.48 151.45 30.76
CA LYS A 1252 5.59 152.50 31.28
C LYS A 1252 6.21 153.24 32.46
N THR A 1253 7.04 152.58 33.28
CA THR A 1253 7.81 153.24 34.35
C THR A 1253 8.95 154.08 33.76
N ILE A 1254 9.71 153.55 32.79
CA ILE A 1254 10.81 154.26 32.11
C ILE A 1254 10.29 155.41 31.25
N VAL A 1255 9.27 155.20 30.43
CA VAL A 1255 8.58 156.23 29.63
C VAL A 1255 7.85 157.21 30.54
N GLY A 1256 7.29 156.77 31.67
CA GLY A 1256 6.76 157.66 32.70
C GLY A 1256 7.85 158.58 33.26
N THR A 1257 9.00 158.01 33.65
CA THR A 1257 10.18 158.73 34.17
C THR A 1257 10.79 159.65 33.11
N PHE A 1258 10.90 159.20 31.86
CA PHE A 1258 11.34 160.00 30.71
C PHE A 1258 10.35 161.11 30.39
N LYS A 1259 9.03 160.88 30.50
CA LYS A 1259 8.02 161.89 30.26
C LYS A 1259 8.03 162.94 31.36
N THR A 1260 8.09 162.55 32.64
CA THR A 1260 8.29 163.51 33.74
C THR A 1260 9.62 164.24 33.64
N GLY A 1261 10.68 163.56 33.17
CA GLY A 1261 11.99 164.16 32.91
C GLY A 1261 11.96 165.15 31.75
N PHE A 1262 11.22 164.88 30.67
CA PHE A 1262 11.03 165.80 29.55
C PHE A 1262 10.10 166.95 29.89
N THR A 1263 9.09 166.76 30.76
CA THR A 1263 8.29 167.88 31.29
C THR A 1263 9.16 168.76 32.18
N ALA A 1264 9.96 168.18 33.08
CA ALA A 1264 10.94 168.91 33.90
C ALA A 1264 12.12 169.54 33.11
N LEU A 1265 12.26 169.22 31.82
CA LEU A 1265 13.19 169.86 30.87
C LEU A 1265 12.49 170.77 29.85
N ALA A 1266 11.15 170.86 29.89
CA ALA A 1266 10.35 171.80 29.10
C ALA A 1266 9.84 172.97 29.95
N ASP A 1267 9.85 172.83 31.29
CA ASP A 1267 9.60 173.89 32.27
C ASP A 1267 10.90 174.62 32.70
N TYR A 1268 11.88 174.78 31.79
CA TYR A 1268 13.15 175.50 32.00
C TYR A 1268 13.57 176.30 30.76
#